data_AF-A0A1W2E9I3-F1
#
_entry.id   AF-A0A1W2E9I3-F1
#
_cell.length_a   1.000
_cell.length_b   1.000
_cell.length_c   1.000
_cell.angle_alpha   90.00
_cell.angle_beta   90.00
_cell.angle_gamma   90.00
#
_symmetry.space_group_name_H-M   'P 1'
#
loop_
_entity.id
_entity.type
_entity.pdbx_description
1 polymer ?
#
loop_
_entity_poly.entity_id
_entity_poly.type
_entity_poly.pdbx_seq_one_letter_code
_entity_poly.pdbx_strand_id
1 'polypeptide(L)'
;MRFRSLLASSVICTAISALVLSTVSGVAHAAPTTASATDKGPIGWQVYRQMDQLAMMRPGAVSRQFSSFDRTGGNDDGFVGTYSCLRTTASGCVIAERVGAGQIDSMWFTRDFGSMVNNGRLKIELDGRVVLDQLLQEVVNGKLGAPWVWPLVGNGEDTSGGAVIKVPMPYRESMRVTVQANPLFYHVAYRDFADADGVQTFNPADQALDVIAKLRGYGIRDPKSVATSRAPVSTGAVSAGKSKNVAALAGSGWLTQLRVKIPQVVASPRVGDDGRAFAIGGSTTFKVAIDPANSGVRITRRYDPQVGNQRARLSVDGTQVGFWESGPRVPVGEWRDQTIMIPAALTAGKSSLTILNEYIASDLDVNEFRYNIHSNVGGDWRRTDVMDVGPNHPGEEAAHGYTIRGLNWQGYRVFRYPVPAAEVTRSDAVLSGVRVVISFDGKATVDAPLGEFFGSGLGEYDTMTLMSSMDTAPDGWYTAWWPMPYARNATVSLVNESGVPLGDVTVETDYVPDPAVAAALLSGRIGYFHATKSAGNTVPNQDFTFLQATGRGVYYGVTHSMRGSIPNGNMRLYLEGDERVYVDGATTPMIYGTGTEDFYESGWYFRDGVTYTMPLAGNPAWELNGDGCQHDCTGAYRLMIGEAVSFSSHLRFDIQHGPVNDVAANYSSTSYWYGQSTPAMVESDVLDVADDASRAAHAYESTGETRRTLQSTFEGKDDKVNVTDGVAATTGPITFTLKLAPGSSGARLLRMNDQSEAFQQANVSVDGTAVGTWFQPLGNTSSRWLEDSFELPESMVAGKSSVTVRIVPESGSPAWSAARYRMLTKTG
;
A
#
# COMPACT_ATOMS: atom_id res chain seq x y z
N MET A 1 55.99 -48.06 16.92
CA MET A 1 56.35 -48.74 18.18
C MET A 1 55.21 -49.69 18.58
N ARG A 2 55.45 -50.66 19.48
CA ARG A 2 54.62 -51.87 19.66
C ARG A 2 53.51 -51.76 20.73
N PHE A 3 52.31 -52.28 20.40
CA PHE A 3 51.31 -53.05 21.18
C PHE A 3 51.12 -52.82 22.70
N ARG A 4 49.88 -52.81 23.23
CA ARG A 4 48.86 -53.91 23.29
C ARG A 4 47.42 -53.36 23.55
N SER A 5 46.28 -54.08 23.47
CA SER A 5 45.82 -55.28 22.71
C SER A 5 44.35 -55.65 23.10
N LEU A 6 43.65 -56.44 22.24
CA LEU A 6 42.40 -57.25 22.42
C LEU A 6 41.21 -56.73 21.55
N LEU A 7 40.64 -57.44 20.55
CA LEU A 7 39.96 -58.77 20.48
C LEU A 7 38.59 -58.80 21.22
N ALA A 8 37.46 -59.27 20.65
CA ALA A 8 37.20 -59.94 19.36
C ALA A 8 35.73 -59.79 18.85
N SER A 9 35.49 -60.32 17.65
CA SER A 9 34.30 -60.30 16.76
C SER A 9 32.91 -60.68 17.33
N SER A 10 31.86 -60.14 16.70
CA SER A 10 30.43 -60.48 16.90
C SER A 10 29.92 -61.55 15.91
N VAL A 11 28.93 -62.36 16.32
CA VAL A 11 28.38 -63.51 15.58
C VAL A 11 26.90 -63.31 15.20
N ILE A 12 26.44 -64.07 14.19
CA ILE A 12 25.15 -64.04 13.46
C ILE A 12 24.04 -64.85 14.20
N CYS A 13 22.75 -64.57 13.89
CA CYS A 13 21.61 -65.51 13.65
C CYS A 13 20.25 -65.27 14.36
N THR A 14 19.22 -64.97 13.54
CA THR A 14 17.82 -65.48 13.49
C THR A 14 17.00 -65.87 14.74
N ALA A 15 15.76 -65.34 14.83
CA ALA A 15 14.46 -66.07 14.94
C ALA A 15 13.27 -65.05 14.97
N ILE A 16 12.35 -65.02 14.01
CA ILE A 16 11.04 -65.73 13.90
C ILE A 16 9.89 -65.20 14.80
N SER A 17 8.97 -64.52 14.12
CA SER A 17 7.51 -64.34 14.27
C SER A 17 6.73 -64.86 15.52
N ALA A 18 5.87 -63.98 16.03
CA ALA A 18 4.53 -64.34 16.51
C ALA A 18 3.52 -63.23 16.12
N LEU A 19 2.35 -63.64 15.62
CA LEU A 19 1.31 -62.77 15.05
C LEU A 19 0.08 -62.76 15.97
N VAL A 20 -0.46 -61.58 16.31
CA VAL A 20 -1.76 -61.45 16.99
C VAL A 20 -2.61 -60.47 16.20
N LEU A 21 -3.70 -60.96 15.58
CA LEU A 21 -4.71 -60.10 14.96
C LEU A 21 -5.71 -59.63 16.03
N SER A 22 -5.88 -58.32 16.15
CA SER A 22 -7.08 -57.70 16.71
C SER A 22 -7.77 -56.87 15.63
N THR A 23 -8.91 -57.35 15.15
CA THR A 23 -9.71 -56.63 14.14
C THR A 23 -10.52 -55.53 14.82
N VAL A 24 -10.04 -54.28 14.72
CA VAL A 24 -10.84 -53.10 15.05
C VAL A 24 -11.33 -52.46 13.75
N SER A 25 -12.64 -52.45 13.55
CA SER A 25 -13.29 -51.79 12.41
C SER A 25 -13.22 -50.28 12.57
N GLY A 26 -12.06 -49.69 12.29
CA GLY A 26 -11.88 -48.24 12.26
C GLY A 26 -12.64 -47.63 11.08
N VAL A 27 -13.71 -46.90 11.37
CA VAL A 27 -14.35 -46.02 10.38
C VAL A 27 -13.31 -44.97 10.00
N ALA A 28 -12.85 -45.01 8.74
CA ALA A 28 -11.90 -44.04 8.22
C ALA A 28 -12.55 -42.65 8.20
N HIS A 29 -12.33 -41.89 9.28
CA HIS A 29 -12.56 -40.45 9.24
C HIS A 29 -11.61 -39.90 8.19
N ALA A 30 -12.16 -39.27 7.16
CA ALA A 30 -11.38 -38.43 6.28
C ALA A 30 -10.63 -37.43 7.17
N ALA A 31 -9.32 -37.28 6.94
CA ALA A 31 -8.57 -36.22 7.60
C ALA A 31 -9.28 -34.89 7.31
N PRO A 32 -9.47 -34.00 8.30
CA PRO A 32 -10.07 -32.70 8.04
C PRO A 32 -9.22 -32.02 6.98
N THR A 33 -9.86 -31.63 5.88
CA THR A 33 -9.23 -30.81 4.84
C THR A 33 -8.80 -29.51 5.50
N THR A 34 -7.48 -29.38 5.70
CA THR A 34 -6.88 -28.16 6.24
C THR A 34 -7.28 -27.00 5.32
N ALA A 35 -8.02 -26.02 5.87
CA ALA A 35 -8.29 -24.78 5.16
C ALA A 35 -6.93 -24.20 4.71
N SER A 36 -6.74 -24.11 3.40
CA SER A 36 -5.46 -23.74 2.83
C SER A 36 -5.15 -22.28 3.17
N ALA A 37 -3.91 -21.99 3.54
CA ALA A 37 -3.47 -20.61 3.82
C ALA A 37 -3.63 -19.66 2.60
N THR A 38 -3.95 -20.20 1.42
CA THR A 38 -4.27 -19.46 0.18
C THR A 38 -5.37 -18.42 0.35
N ASP A 39 -6.41 -18.71 1.14
CA ASP A 39 -7.64 -17.90 1.13
C ASP A 39 -7.48 -16.57 1.87
N LYS A 40 -6.50 -16.49 2.79
CA LYS A 40 -6.13 -15.29 3.53
C LYS A 40 -5.15 -14.40 2.74
N GLY A 41 -4.61 -14.89 1.62
CA GLY A 41 -3.46 -14.32 0.93
C GLY A 41 -2.15 -14.47 1.71
N PRO A 42 -1.06 -13.81 1.29
CA PRO A 42 0.20 -13.83 2.04
C PRO A 42 0.06 -13.22 3.45
N ILE A 43 0.73 -13.80 4.44
CA ILE A 43 0.70 -13.40 5.86
C ILE A 43 2.10 -13.07 6.37
N GLY A 44 2.21 -12.09 7.27
CA GLY A 44 3.45 -11.56 7.80
C GLY A 44 4.35 -11.05 6.67
N TRP A 45 5.66 -11.30 6.80
CA TRP A 45 6.65 -10.96 5.78
C TRP A 45 6.40 -11.55 4.39
N GLN A 46 5.50 -12.53 4.23
CA GLN A 46 5.18 -13.06 2.90
C GLN A 46 4.54 -12.00 1.99
N VAL A 47 3.91 -10.95 2.53
CA VAL A 47 3.34 -9.86 1.71
C VAL A 47 4.40 -9.18 0.84
N TYR A 48 5.66 -9.13 1.29
CA TYR A 48 6.79 -8.59 0.54
C TYR A 48 7.62 -9.67 -0.17
N ARG A 49 7.60 -10.91 0.31
CA ARG A 49 8.32 -12.02 -0.32
C ARG A 49 7.63 -12.51 -1.59
N GLN A 50 6.29 -12.59 -1.60
CA GLN A 50 5.45 -13.21 -2.66
C GLN A 50 4.78 -12.17 -3.60
N MET A 51 5.57 -11.23 -4.13
CA MET A 51 5.10 -10.16 -5.03
C MET A 51 4.64 -10.64 -6.40
N ASP A 52 4.99 -11.86 -6.78
CA ASP A 52 4.45 -12.60 -7.92
C ASP A 52 2.97 -12.99 -7.73
N GLN A 53 2.49 -13.06 -6.48
CA GLN A 53 1.17 -13.58 -6.12
C GLN A 53 0.10 -12.49 -5.93
N LEU A 54 0.36 -11.23 -6.31
CA LEU A 54 -0.59 -10.12 -6.15
C LEU A 54 -1.96 -10.40 -6.79
N ALA A 55 -2.01 -11.21 -7.85
CA ALA A 55 -3.25 -11.60 -8.50
C ALA A 55 -4.14 -12.56 -7.67
N MET A 56 -3.66 -13.14 -6.58
CA MET A 56 -4.44 -14.09 -5.76
C MET A 56 -5.62 -13.42 -5.06
N MET A 57 -6.80 -14.03 -5.21
CA MET A 57 -8.00 -13.64 -4.48
C MET A 57 -7.86 -14.00 -3.00
N ARG A 58 -8.38 -13.15 -2.11
CA ARG A 58 -8.27 -13.28 -0.65
C ARG A 58 -9.65 -13.37 0.06
N PRO A 59 -10.52 -14.33 -0.29
CA PRO A 59 -11.89 -14.40 0.24
C PRO A 59 -11.98 -14.80 1.74
N GLY A 60 -10.85 -15.09 2.39
CA GLY A 60 -10.74 -15.37 3.83
C GLY A 60 -10.10 -14.23 4.64
N ALA A 61 -9.91 -13.05 4.05
CA ALA A 61 -9.40 -11.86 4.72
C ALA A 61 -10.30 -10.64 4.48
N VAL A 62 -10.48 -9.82 5.51
CA VAL A 62 -11.25 -8.56 5.45
C VAL A 62 -10.39 -7.41 5.98
N SER A 63 -9.98 -6.51 5.09
CA SER A 63 -9.17 -5.33 5.43
C SER A 63 -10.02 -4.24 6.09
N ARG A 64 -9.48 -3.59 7.12
CA ARG A 64 -10.14 -2.62 7.99
C ARG A 64 -9.14 -1.58 8.52
N GLN A 65 -9.67 -0.47 9.05
CA GLN A 65 -8.88 0.59 9.69
C GLN A 65 -9.44 0.95 11.07
N PHE A 66 -8.56 1.20 12.04
CA PHE A 66 -8.84 2.14 13.12
C PHE A 66 -8.21 3.48 12.75
N SER A 67 -8.93 4.57 12.97
CA SER A 67 -8.41 5.92 12.78
C SER A 67 -8.97 6.87 13.85
N SER A 68 -8.45 8.09 13.87
CA SER A 68 -8.93 9.19 14.71
C SER A 68 -10.11 9.97 14.12
N PHE A 69 -10.73 9.48 13.04
CA PHE A 69 -11.76 10.17 12.26
C PHE A 69 -12.90 10.82 13.09
N ASP A 70 -13.45 11.91 12.57
CA ASP A 70 -14.55 12.64 13.16
C ASP A 70 -15.85 11.84 13.07
N ARG A 71 -16.24 11.27 14.21
CA ARG A 71 -17.48 10.49 14.34
C ARG A 71 -18.75 11.27 14.01
N THR A 72 -18.70 12.60 13.92
CA THR A 72 -19.84 13.43 13.50
C THR A 72 -19.98 13.57 11.97
N GLY A 73 -19.02 13.08 11.18
CA GLY A 73 -18.90 13.42 9.75
C GLY A 73 -18.40 14.85 9.52
N GLY A 74 -17.70 15.41 10.52
CA GLY A 74 -17.08 16.74 10.52
C GLY A 74 -15.64 16.71 10.03
N ASN A 75 -14.73 17.34 10.78
CA ASN A 75 -13.30 17.46 10.48
C ASN A 75 -12.42 17.59 11.76
N ASP A 76 -12.84 17.02 12.91
CA ASP A 76 -12.00 16.86 14.11
C ASP A 76 -11.30 15.50 14.15
N ASP A 77 -10.65 15.12 13.06
CA ASP A 77 -10.01 13.81 12.83
C ASP A 77 -8.71 13.60 13.62
N GLY A 78 -8.43 14.50 14.55
CA GLY A 78 -7.21 14.54 15.36
C GLY A 78 -6.86 15.92 15.92
N PHE A 79 -7.44 17.01 15.40
CA PHE A 79 -7.10 18.40 15.77
C PHE A 79 -7.19 18.67 17.29
N VAL A 80 -8.29 18.26 17.92
CA VAL A 80 -8.47 18.30 19.39
C VAL A 80 -8.11 16.95 20.02
N GLY A 81 -8.12 15.89 19.22
CA GLY A 81 -7.89 14.52 19.66
C GLY A 81 -9.11 13.88 20.34
N THR A 82 -10.31 14.44 20.15
CA THR A 82 -11.59 14.00 20.73
C THR A 82 -11.86 12.51 20.47
N TYR A 83 -11.51 12.07 19.27
CA TYR A 83 -11.85 10.76 18.70
C TYR A 83 -10.70 9.76 18.67
N SER A 84 -9.51 10.20 19.07
CA SER A 84 -8.24 9.48 18.90
C SER A 84 -8.02 8.32 19.85
N CYS A 85 -8.85 8.14 20.88
CA CYS A 85 -8.74 7.05 21.85
C CYS A 85 -10.04 6.23 21.88
N LEU A 86 -9.94 4.91 21.71
CA LEU A 86 -11.03 3.98 22.01
C LEU A 86 -11.36 4.02 23.51
N ARG A 87 -10.31 4.09 24.34
CA ARG A 87 -10.38 4.24 25.81
C ARG A 87 -9.01 4.59 26.39
N THR A 88 -8.98 5.21 27.56
CA THR A 88 -7.74 5.50 28.30
C THR A 88 -7.49 4.44 29.36
N THR A 89 -6.22 4.08 29.53
CA THR A 89 -5.74 3.12 30.54
C THR A 89 -4.56 3.71 31.32
N ALA A 90 -4.10 3.03 32.37
CA ALA A 90 -2.87 3.40 33.07
C ALA A 90 -1.60 3.38 32.18
N SER A 91 -1.64 2.69 31.03
CA SER A 91 -0.54 2.67 30.05
C SER A 91 -0.69 3.72 28.94
N GLY A 92 -1.80 4.45 28.88
CA GLY A 92 -2.10 5.45 27.87
C GLY A 92 -3.40 5.21 27.10
N CYS A 93 -3.50 5.88 25.95
CA CYS A 93 -4.58 5.84 24.98
C CYS A 93 -4.56 4.52 24.19
N VAL A 94 -5.61 3.70 24.29
CA VAL A 94 -5.79 2.51 23.42
C VAL A 94 -6.37 3.00 22.09
N ILE A 95 -5.66 2.73 20.99
CA ILE A 95 -6.00 3.24 19.65
C ILE A 95 -6.52 2.14 18.71
N ALA A 96 -6.14 0.89 18.96
CA ALA A 96 -6.68 -0.27 18.26
C ALA A 96 -6.82 -1.44 19.24
N GLU A 97 -7.93 -2.17 19.17
CA GLU A 97 -8.18 -3.35 19.99
C GLU A 97 -9.09 -4.31 19.21
N ARG A 98 -8.66 -5.57 19.03
CA ARG A 98 -9.43 -6.61 18.34
C ARG A 98 -9.22 -7.98 18.98
N VAL A 99 -10.27 -8.80 18.88
CA VAL A 99 -10.29 -10.23 19.23
C VAL A 99 -10.50 -11.03 17.96
N GLY A 100 -9.93 -12.23 17.89
CA GLY A 100 -9.89 -13.10 16.71
C GLY A 100 -8.51 -13.15 16.07
N ALA A 101 -8.37 -13.97 15.04
CA ALA A 101 -7.15 -14.04 14.23
C ALA A 101 -7.10 -12.88 13.23
N GLY A 102 -5.91 -12.35 12.98
CA GLY A 102 -5.74 -11.23 12.07
C GLY A 102 -4.28 -10.81 11.89
N GLN A 103 -4.09 -9.62 11.33
CA GLN A 103 -2.79 -9.00 11.16
C GLN A 103 -2.91 -7.48 11.14
N ILE A 104 -2.04 -6.77 11.88
CA ILE A 104 -1.76 -5.36 11.61
C ILE A 104 -0.90 -5.31 10.35
N ASP A 105 -1.35 -4.61 9.31
CA ASP A 105 -0.62 -4.50 8.04
C ASP A 105 0.27 -3.25 8.02
N SER A 106 -0.22 -2.12 8.56
CA SER A 106 0.59 -0.91 8.77
C SER A 106 0.01 0.02 9.84
N MET A 107 0.80 1.00 10.27
CA MET A 107 0.33 2.15 11.05
C MET A 107 0.92 3.44 10.48
N TRP A 108 0.15 4.53 10.60
CA TRP A 108 0.57 5.89 10.30
C TRP A 108 0.16 6.82 11.45
N PHE A 109 0.90 7.92 11.64
CA PHE A 109 0.67 8.95 12.65
C PHE A 109 1.07 10.33 12.12
N THR A 110 0.36 11.39 12.49
CA THR A 110 0.93 12.74 12.50
C THR A 110 0.58 13.54 13.74
N ARG A 111 1.55 14.36 14.17
CA ARG A 111 1.52 15.20 15.35
C ARG A 111 2.69 16.18 15.29
N ASP A 112 2.52 17.39 15.84
CA ASP A 112 3.60 18.36 16.07
C ASP A 112 4.57 18.51 14.85
N PHE A 113 3.99 18.71 13.66
CA PHE A 113 4.68 18.85 12.36
C PHE A 113 5.51 17.62 11.90
N GLY A 114 5.11 16.42 12.35
CA GLY A 114 5.78 15.13 12.09
C GLY A 114 6.64 14.61 13.25
N SER A 115 6.68 15.33 14.38
CA SER A 115 7.41 14.93 15.58
C SER A 115 6.57 14.01 16.47
N MET A 116 7.02 12.76 16.62
CA MET A 116 6.40 11.73 17.44
C MET A 116 6.86 11.73 18.90
N VAL A 117 7.65 12.73 19.33
CA VAL A 117 8.21 12.81 20.69
C VAL A 117 7.09 12.87 21.74
N ASN A 118 6.05 13.67 21.49
CA ASN A 118 4.97 13.91 22.45
C ASN A 118 3.91 12.78 22.49
N ASN A 119 3.92 11.84 21.54
CA ASN A 119 3.15 10.60 21.62
C ASN A 119 3.68 9.68 22.74
N GLY A 120 4.97 9.80 23.09
CA GLY A 120 5.63 8.97 24.09
C GLY A 120 5.86 7.54 23.61
N ARG A 121 5.53 6.55 24.44
CA ARG A 121 5.72 5.12 24.12
C ARG A 121 4.58 4.57 23.27
N LEU A 122 4.94 3.85 22.19
CA LEU A 122 4.06 2.93 21.47
C LEU A 122 4.24 1.53 22.08
N LYS A 123 3.13 0.93 22.51
CA LYS A 123 3.05 -0.44 23.02
C LYS A 123 2.11 -1.27 22.15
N ILE A 124 2.59 -2.41 21.66
CA ILE A 124 1.84 -3.38 20.86
C ILE A 124 1.80 -4.70 21.60
N GLU A 125 0.59 -5.20 21.84
CA GLU A 125 0.32 -6.47 22.50
C GLU A 125 -0.43 -7.39 21.53
N LEU A 126 0.13 -8.58 21.26
CA LEU A 126 -0.45 -9.59 20.37
C LEU A 126 -0.53 -10.90 21.15
N ASP A 127 -1.68 -11.56 21.13
CA ASP A 127 -1.91 -12.86 21.80
C ASP A 127 -1.45 -12.86 23.28
N GLY A 128 -1.76 -11.76 23.99
CA GLY A 128 -1.37 -11.53 25.39
C GLY A 128 0.11 -11.21 25.63
N ARG A 129 0.91 -10.99 24.58
CA ARG A 129 2.36 -10.73 24.67
C ARG A 129 2.73 -9.35 24.13
N VAL A 130 3.55 -8.62 24.86
CA VAL A 130 4.16 -7.38 24.37
C VAL A 130 5.20 -7.71 23.29
N VAL A 131 4.99 -7.25 22.06
CA VAL A 131 5.93 -7.43 20.93
C VAL A 131 6.72 -6.17 20.59
N LEU A 132 6.19 -5.01 20.98
CA LEU A 132 6.88 -3.72 20.93
C LEU A 132 6.46 -2.88 22.16
N ASP A 133 7.42 -2.25 22.80
CA ASP A 133 7.21 -1.24 23.85
C ASP A 133 8.42 -0.30 23.81
N GLN A 134 8.32 0.79 23.03
CA GLN A 134 9.41 1.75 22.82
C GLN A 134 8.87 3.16 22.56
N LEU A 135 9.73 4.18 22.65
CA LEU A 135 9.36 5.55 22.24
C LEU A 135 9.03 5.57 20.75
N LEU A 136 7.84 6.08 20.37
CA LEU A 136 7.37 6.09 18.98
C LEU A 136 8.38 6.77 18.04
N GLN A 137 8.89 7.94 18.45
CA GLN A 137 9.94 8.65 17.72
C GLN A 137 11.18 7.78 17.44
N GLU A 138 11.61 6.94 18.38
CA GLU A 138 12.81 6.10 18.21
C GLU A 138 12.53 4.87 17.33
N VAL A 139 11.28 4.39 17.29
CA VAL A 139 10.82 3.38 16.33
C VAL A 139 10.88 3.95 14.92
N VAL A 140 10.24 5.11 14.68
CA VAL A 140 10.13 5.69 13.33
C VAL A 140 11.45 6.28 12.81
N ASN A 141 12.34 6.70 13.71
CA ASN A 141 13.75 7.05 13.39
C ASN A 141 14.62 5.82 13.01
N GLY A 142 14.07 4.60 13.02
CA GLY A 142 14.81 3.38 12.69
C GLY A 142 15.89 2.97 13.71
N LYS A 143 15.87 3.52 14.93
CA LYS A 143 16.97 3.36 15.91
C LYS A 143 17.02 1.99 16.59
N LEU A 144 15.95 1.19 16.49
CA LEU A 144 15.92 -0.16 17.05
C LEU A 144 16.68 -1.17 16.18
N GLY A 145 17.04 -0.80 14.95
CA GLY A 145 17.61 -1.71 13.97
C GLY A 145 16.57 -2.66 13.38
N ALA A 146 17.01 -3.50 12.42
CA ALA A 146 16.13 -4.36 11.64
C ALA A 146 15.25 -5.27 12.52
N PRO A 147 13.91 -5.36 12.26
CA PRO A 147 13.22 -4.90 11.06
C PRO A 147 12.81 -3.40 11.06
N TRP A 148 13.00 -2.69 12.17
CA TRP A 148 12.63 -1.27 12.35
C TRP A 148 13.69 -0.35 11.73
N VAL A 149 13.81 -0.35 10.41
CA VAL A 149 14.69 0.55 9.64
C VAL A 149 14.03 0.96 8.33
N TRP A 150 14.46 2.09 7.76
CA TRP A 150 14.03 2.54 6.44
C TRP A 150 14.19 1.43 5.36
N PRO A 151 13.18 1.17 4.50
CA PRO A 151 11.89 1.86 4.37
C PRO A 151 10.71 1.13 5.07
N LEU A 152 10.97 0.24 6.04
CA LEU A 152 9.90 -0.39 6.85
C LEU A 152 9.38 0.53 7.96
N VAL A 153 10.11 1.59 8.28
CA VAL A 153 9.68 2.72 9.12
C VAL A 153 10.23 4.00 8.52
N GLY A 154 9.55 5.13 8.73
CA GLY A 154 9.98 6.46 8.31
C GLY A 154 9.34 7.53 9.20
N ASN A 155 10.01 8.66 9.41
CA ASN A 155 9.58 9.73 10.30
C ASN A 155 9.03 10.97 9.56
N GLY A 156 8.68 12.01 10.33
CA GLY A 156 8.19 13.31 9.82
C GLY A 156 9.04 13.97 8.76
N GLU A 157 10.34 13.71 8.76
CA GLU A 157 11.25 14.20 7.73
C GLU A 157 11.12 13.33 6.47
N ASP A 158 11.27 12.00 6.62
CA ASP A 158 11.24 11.03 5.52
C ASP A 158 9.92 11.02 4.71
N THR A 159 8.78 11.29 5.36
CA THR A 159 7.44 11.24 4.75
C THR A 159 6.70 12.58 4.78
N SER A 160 7.42 13.71 4.83
CA SER A 160 6.85 15.04 4.66
C SER A 160 5.70 15.36 5.64
N GLY A 161 5.93 15.10 6.92
CA GLY A 161 5.00 15.40 8.02
C GLY A 161 4.26 14.19 8.60
N GLY A 162 4.29 13.02 7.95
CA GLY A 162 3.74 11.76 8.49
C GLY A 162 4.77 10.96 9.28
N ALA A 163 4.37 9.84 9.87
CA ALA A 163 5.31 8.85 10.42
C ALA A 163 4.72 7.45 10.27
N VAL A 164 5.49 6.52 9.68
CA VAL A 164 4.97 5.23 9.18
C VAL A 164 5.64 4.02 9.82
N ILE A 165 4.87 2.94 9.95
CA ILE A 165 5.34 1.59 10.30
C ILE A 165 4.72 0.59 9.33
N LYS A 166 5.56 -0.06 8.52
CA LYS A 166 5.22 -1.05 7.47
C LYS A 166 5.57 -2.49 7.83
N VAL A 167 5.74 -2.76 9.13
CA VAL A 167 6.05 -4.09 9.69
C VAL A 167 4.74 -4.87 9.85
N PRO A 168 4.48 -5.93 9.04
CA PRO A 168 3.27 -6.73 9.15
C PRO A 168 3.32 -7.61 10.41
N MET A 169 2.34 -7.45 11.28
CA MET A 169 2.29 -8.07 12.60
C MET A 169 1.05 -8.98 12.75
N PRO A 170 1.12 -10.25 12.30
CA PRO A 170 0.06 -11.24 12.48
C PRO A 170 -0.16 -11.66 13.93
N TYR A 171 -1.39 -12.05 14.27
CA TYR A 171 -1.83 -12.49 15.58
C TYR A 171 -2.95 -13.55 15.46
N ARG A 172 -3.08 -14.43 16.45
CA ARG A 172 -3.98 -15.60 16.41
C ARG A 172 -5.27 -15.42 17.19
N GLU A 173 -5.24 -14.59 18.23
CA GLU A 173 -6.28 -14.49 19.26
C GLU A 173 -6.67 -13.03 19.53
N SER A 174 -5.70 -12.10 19.53
CA SER A 174 -5.99 -10.68 19.78
C SER A 174 -4.85 -9.74 19.38
N MET A 175 -5.22 -8.47 19.13
CA MET A 175 -4.29 -7.34 19.15
C MET A 175 -4.78 -6.22 20.08
N ARG A 176 -3.82 -5.49 20.66
CA ARG A 176 -4.04 -4.17 21.27
C ARG A 176 -2.85 -3.26 20.98
N VAL A 177 -3.14 -2.04 20.51
CA VAL A 177 -2.16 -0.98 20.30
C VAL A 177 -2.48 0.17 21.26
N THR A 178 -1.48 0.59 22.03
CA THR A 178 -1.58 1.67 23.02
C THR A 178 -0.48 2.70 22.79
N VAL A 179 -0.84 3.98 22.80
CA VAL A 179 0.08 5.11 22.75
C VAL A 179 0.02 5.84 24.09
N GLN A 180 1.18 6.19 24.66
CA GLN A 180 1.26 6.73 26.02
C GLN A 180 0.46 8.03 26.19
N ALA A 181 0.57 8.95 25.23
CA ALA A 181 -0.28 10.13 25.11
C ALA A 181 -1.36 9.92 24.04
N ASN A 182 -2.38 10.79 24.03
CA ASN A 182 -3.31 10.88 22.90
C ASN A 182 -2.49 11.14 21.61
N PRO A 183 -2.66 10.34 20.54
CA PRO A 183 -1.82 10.45 19.35
C PRO A 183 -2.12 11.69 18.50
N LEU A 184 -3.28 12.33 18.69
CA LEU A 184 -3.95 13.19 17.71
C LEU A 184 -4.33 12.37 16.47
N PHE A 185 -3.61 12.50 15.36
CA PHE A 185 -3.92 11.79 14.13
C PHE A 185 -3.22 10.43 14.07
N TYR A 186 -3.96 9.38 13.72
CA TYR A 186 -3.40 8.05 13.48
C TYR A 186 -4.28 7.19 12.57
N HIS A 187 -3.65 6.23 11.89
CA HIS A 187 -4.30 5.06 11.30
C HIS A 187 -3.62 3.78 11.82
N VAL A 188 -4.41 2.74 12.10
CA VAL A 188 -3.95 1.35 12.23
C VAL A 188 -4.71 0.53 11.18
N ALA A 189 -4.05 0.22 10.07
CA ALA A 189 -4.59 -0.65 9.03
C ALA A 189 -4.32 -2.11 9.40
N TYR A 190 -5.35 -2.95 9.34
CA TYR A 190 -5.29 -4.35 9.72
C TYR A 190 -6.27 -5.18 8.90
N ARG A 191 -6.19 -6.50 9.02
CA ARG A 191 -7.17 -7.41 8.44
C ARG A 191 -7.57 -8.52 9.40
N ASP A 192 -8.85 -8.84 9.36
CA ASP A 192 -9.45 -9.97 10.07
C ASP A 192 -9.30 -11.25 9.24
N PHE A 193 -9.12 -12.38 9.93
CA PHE A 193 -9.17 -13.72 9.34
C PHE A 193 -10.30 -14.54 9.97
N ALA A 194 -10.93 -15.42 9.18
CA ALA A 194 -12.04 -16.27 9.66
C ALA A 194 -11.63 -17.29 10.74
N ASP A 195 -10.34 -17.61 10.83
CA ASP A 195 -9.75 -18.57 11.75
C ASP A 195 -8.23 -18.33 11.87
N ALA A 196 -7.60 -18.99 12.84
CA ALA A 196 -6.16 -18.90 13.09
C ALA A 196 -5.31 -19.91 12.30
N ASP A 197 -5.87 -20.68 11.36
CA ASP A 197 -5.12 -21.71 10.63
C ASP A 197 -4.18 -21.07 9.61
N GLY A 198 -2.92 -21.51 9.63
CA GLY A 198 -1.82 -20.89 8.88
C GLY A 198 -1.29 -19.58 9.47
N VAL A 199 -1.91 -19.04 10.53
CA VAL A 199 -1.49 -17.77 11.17
C VAL A 199 -0.47 -18.04 12.28
N GLN A 200 0.69 -17.41 12.21
CA GLN A 200 1.67 -17.38 13.30
C GLN A 200 1.72 -15.99 13.91
N THR A 201 1.74 -15.88 15.23
CA THR A 201 1.95 -14.61 15.95
C THR A 201 3.29 -14.00 15.52
N PHE A 202 3.33 -12.68 15.33
CA PHE A 202 4.52 -11.94 14.96
C PHE A 202 5.72 -12.25 15.87
N ASN A 203 6.86 -12.52 15.24
CA ASN A 203 8.12 -12.76 15.94
C ASN A 203 8.99 -11.49 15.86
N PRO A 204 9.13 -10.70 16.95
CA PRO A 204 9.95 -9.49 16.94
C PRO A 204 11.46 -9.74 16.78
N ALA A 205 11.90 -11.01 16.80
CA ALA A 205 13.29 -11.39 16.51
C ALA A 205 13.58 -11.68 15.02
N ASP A 206 12.57 -11.71 14.14
CA ASP A 206 12.81 -11.77 12.67
C ASP A 206 13.21 -10.38 12.16
N GLN A 207 14.47 -10.25 11.75
CA GLN A 207 15.04 -9.00 11.24
C GLN A 207 14.60 -8.67 9.80
N ALA A 208 14.03 -9.63 9.06
CA ALA A 208 13.51 -9.43 7.70
C ALA A 208 14.49 -8.73 6.73
N LEU A 209 15.79 -9.04 6.83
CA LEU A 209 16.85 -8.39 6.04
C LEU A 209 16.65 -8.55 4.52
N ASP A 210 16.06 -9.66 4.08
CA ASP A 210 15.69 -9.92 2.69
C ASP A 210 14.56 -8.99 2.21
N VAL A 211 13.57 -8.71 3.07
CA VAL A 211 12.50 -7.76 2.80
C VAL A 211 13.06 -6.34 2.71
N ILE A 212 13.91 -5.93 3.66
CA ILE A 212 14.56 -4.61 3.64
C ILE A 212 15.37 -4.43 2.35
N ALA A 213 16.19 -5.42 1.97
CA ALA A 213 17.01 -5.36 0.76
C ALA A 213 16.19 -5.34 -0.55
N LYS A 214 14.98 -5.95 -0.54
CA LYS A 214 14.01 -5.88 -1.63
C LYS A 214 13.31 -4.51 -1.69
N LEU A 215 12.83 -4.00 -0.57
CA LEU A 215 12.09 -2.72 -0.53
C LEU A 215 13.00 -1.53 -0.86
N ARG A 216 14.29 -1.55 -0.47
CA ARG A 216 15.33 -0.63 -0.97
C ARG A 216 15.69 -0.84 -2.46
N GLY A 217 14.91 -1.61 -3.20
CA GLY A 217 15.00 -1.77 -4.66
C GLY A 217 13.86 -1.11 -5.42
N TYR A 218 12.94 -0.44 -4.71
CA TYR A 218 11.82 0.29 -5.30
C TYR A 218 12.27 1.27 -6.39
N GLY A 219 11.42 1.48 -7.40
CA GLY A 219 11.67 2.30 -8.57
C GLY A 219 12.78 1.83 -9.52
N ILE A 220 13.51 0.77 -9.18
CA ILE A 220 14.76 0.38 -9.84
C ILE A 220 14.78 -1.11 -10.22
N ARG A 221 14.40 -2.00 -9.30
CA ARG A 221 14.51 -3.46 -9.41
C ARG A 221 13.13 -4.11 -9.39
N ASP A 222 12.90 -5.10 -10.25
CA ASP A 222 11.67 -5.90 -10.23
C ASP A 222 11.54 -6.66 -8.88
N PRO A 223 10.50 -6.38 -8.06
CA PRO A 223 10.38 -6.96 -6.72
C PRO A 223 9.96 -8.43 -6.72
N LYS A 224 9.57 -8.99 -7.86
CA LYS A 224 9.09 -10.38 -8.00
C LYS A 224 10.22 -11.39 -8.10
N SER A 225 11.40 -10.98 -8.58
CA SER A 225 12.58 -11.85 -8.77
C SER A 225 12.32 -13.09 -9.65
N VAL A 226 11.42 -12.98 -10.63
CA VAL A 226 11.10 -14.05 -11.59
C VAL A 226 11.97 -13.97 -12.84
N ALA A 227 12.33 -15.12 -13.42
CA ALA A 227 13.02 -15.18 -14.70
C ALA A 227 12.00 -14.97 -15.85
N THR A 228 12.30 -14.06 -16.78
CA THR A 228 11.36 -13.62 -17.82
C THR A 228 11.89 -13.88 -19.23
N SER A 229 10.97 -13.89 -20.20
CA SER A 229 11.26 -13.83 -21.64
C SER A 229 10.87 -12.46 -22.17
N ARG A 230 11.65 -11.92 -23.13
CA ARG A 230 11.36 -10.63 -23.79
C ARG A 230 10.58 -10.84 -25.07
N ALA A 231 9.48 -10.12 -25.24
CA ALA A 231 8.79 -9.99 -26.53
C ALA A 231 9.64 -9.14 -27.51
N PRO A 232 9.43 -9.22 -28.84
CA PRO A 232 10.11 -8.35 -29.79
C PRO A 232 9.93 -6.87 -29.43
N VAL A 233 11.04 -6.13 -29.31
CA VAL A 233 11.04 -4.70 -28.97
C VAL A 233 10.34 -3.91 -30.07
N SER A 234 9.40 -3.05 -29.69
CA SER A 234 8.64 -2.20 -30.62
C SER A 234 9.19 -0.76 -30.60
N THR A 235 9.61 -0.24 -31.76
CA THR A 235 10.11 1.14 -31.93
C THR A 235 9.27 1.94 -32.93
N GLY A 236 9.33 3.28 -32.86
CA GLY A 236 8.76 4.20 -33.86
C GLY A 236 7.37 4.78 -33.54
N ALA A 237 7.00 5.80 -34.32
CA ALA A 237 5.92 6.75 -34.04
C ALA A 237 4.47 6.22 -34.00
N VAL A 238 3.62 6.99 -33.30
CA VAL A 238 2.15 6.88 -33.27
C VAL A 238 1.55 8.27 -33.50
N SER A 239 0.99 8.50 -34.69
CA SER A 239 0.32 9.77 -35.02
C SER A 239 -0.88 10.05 -34.11
N ALA A 240 -1.22 11.32 -33.92
CA ALA A 240 -2.43 11.71 -33.18
C ALA A 240 -3.70 11.09 -33.81
N GLY A 241 -4.62 10.63 -32.98
CA GLY A 241 -5.83 9.90 -33.39
C GLY A 241 -5.56 8.50 -33.93
N LYS A 242 -4.39 7.90 -33.66
CA LYS A 242 -4.02 6.54 -34.06
C LYS A 242 -3.59 5.71 -32.85
N SER A 243 -3.64 4.39 -33.03
CA SER A 243 -3.11 3.42 -32.09
C SER A 243 -2.03 2.56 -32.74
N LYS A 244 -1.20 1.95 -31.91
CA LYS A 244 -0.16 1.00 -32.31
C LYS A 244 -0.11 -0.15 -31.32
N ASN A 245 -0.22 -1.37 -31.83
CA ASN A 245 0.05 -2.57 -31.04
C ASN A 245 1.55 -2.71 -30.89
N VAL A 246 2.04 -2.72 -29.66
CA VAL A 246 3.48 -2.74 -29.31
C VAL A 246 3.93 -4.10 -28.78
N ALA A 247 3.01 -4.93 -28.29
CA ALA A 247 3.26 -6.35 -28.01
C ALA A 247 2.00 -7.19 -28.22
N ALA A 248 2.18 -8.46 -28.61
CA ALA A 248 1.15 -9.48 -28.64
C ALA A 248 1.73 -10.81 -28.12
N LEU A 249 1.09 -11.37 -27.10
CA LEU A 249 1.47 -12.62 -26.43
C LEU A 249 0.37 -13.67 -26.68
N ALA A 250 0.76 -14.94 -26.81
CA ALA A 250 -0.15 -16.06 -27.08
C ALA A 250 0.12 -17.23 -26.14
N GLY A 251 -0.90 -18.04 -25.88
CA GLY A 251 -0.88 -19.06 -24.83
C GLY A 251 -1.31 -18.47 -23.49
N SER A 252 -0.98 -19.14 -22.38
CA SER A 252 -1.20 -18.63 -21.02
C SER A 252 0.12 -18.22 -20.36
N GLY A 253 0.03 -17.26 -19.45
CA GLY A 253 1.19 -16.77 -18.72
C GLY A 253 0.94 -15.43 -18.03
N TRP A 254 2.04 -14.76 -17.72
CA TRP A 254 2.08 -13.47 -17.05
C TRP A 254 2.80 -12.47 -17.94
N LEU A 255 2.24 -11.28 -18.17
CA LEU A 255 3.02 -10.11 -18.55
C LEU A 255 3.59 -9.55 -17.23
N THR A 256 4.91 -9.49 -17.10
CA THR A 256 5.59 -9.23 -15.81
C THR A 256 6.33 -7.91 -15.76
N GLN A 257 6.62 -7.31 -16.92
CA GLN A 257 7.21 -5.97 -17.01
C GLN A 257 6.76 -5.29 -18.32
N LEU A 258 6.42 -4.01 -18.23
CA LEU A 258 6.27 -3.10 -19.37
C LEU A 258 7.25 -1.93 -19.18
N ARG A 259 8.09 -1.65 -20.18
CA ARG A 259 8.99 -0.48 -20.20
C ARG A 259 8.73 0.37 -21.43
N VAL A 260 8.67 1.68 -21.25
CA VAL A 260 8.45 2.65 -22.33
C VAL A 260 9.50 3.76 -22.24
N LYS A 261 10.13 4.11 -23.37
CA LYS A 261 11.09 5.23 -23.50
C LYS A 261 10.59 6.20 -24.55
N ILE A 262 10.55 7.48 -24.22
CA ILE A 262 9.94 8.53 -25.04
C ILE A 262 10.87 9.75 -25.10
N PRO A 263 11.88 9.77 -25.99
CA PRO A 263 12.90 10.83 -26.04
C PRO A 263 12.40 12.24 -26.40
N GLN A 264 11.09 12.41 -26.60
CA GLN A 264 10.45 13.71 -26.89
C GLN A 264 9.76 14.33 -25.67
N VAL A 265 9.62 13.59 -24.58
CA VAL A 265 9.12 14.11 -23.30
C VAL A 265 10.30 14.75 -22.57
N VAL A 266 10.04 15.85 -21.86
CA VAL A 266 11.02 16.53 -21.01
C VAL A 266 10.51 16.62 -19.58
N ALA A 267 11.45 16.53 -18.62
CA ALA A 267 11.17 16.58 -17.20
C ALA A 267 10.40 17.85 -16.81
N SER A 268 9.43 17.71 -15.91
CA SER A 268 8.72 18.84 -15.33
C SER A 268 9.73 19.78 -14.66
N PRO A 269 9.76 21.08 -15.02
CA PRO A 269 10.92 21.92 -14.72
C PRO A 269 11.01 22.28 -13.24
N ARG A 270 9.87 22.42 -12.55
CA ARG A 270 9.79 22.85 -11.15
C ARG A 270 10.04 21.66 -10.23
N VAL A 271 11.14 21.71 -9.47
CA VAL A 271 11.50 20.67 -8.51
C VAL A 271 11.77 21.31 -7.16
N GLY A 272 11.07 20.82 -6.13
CA GLY A 272 11.42 21.02 -4.73
C GLY A 272 12.41 19.94 -4.30
N ASP A 273 13.46 20.32 -3.59
CA ASP A 273 14.52 19.41 -3.15
C ASP A 273 15.31 20.01 -1.98
N ASP A 274 15.81 19.19 -1.07
CA ASP A 274 16.74 19.61 -0.03
C ASP A 274 18.14 19.02 -0.19
N GLY A 275 19.08 19.66 0.48
CA GLY A 275 20.50 19.43 0.23
C GLY A 275 21.35 19.66 1.46
N ARG A 276 22.63 19.34 1.30
CA ARG A 276 23.71 19.68 2.22
C ARG A 276 24.85 20.34 1.45
N ALA A 277 25.68 21.10 2.17
CA ALA A 277 26.92 21.64 1.62
C ALA A 277 28.07 21.54 2.61
N PHE A 278 29.28 21.38 2.08
CA PHE A 278 30.51 21.28 2.87
C PHE A 278 31.55 22.33 2.44
N ALA A 279 32.20 22.93 3.42
CA ALA A 279 33.16 24.02 3.24
C ALA A 279 34.62 23.50 3.12
N ILE A 280 35.58 24.45 3.19
CA ILE A 280 37.02 24.21 3.08
C ILE A 280 37.50 23.09 4.02
N GLY A 281 38.11 22.06 3.44
CA GLY A 281 38.59 20.87 4.18
C GLY A 281 37.48 19.87 4.56
N GLY A 282 36.26 20.09 4.08
CA GLY A 282 35.12 19.19 4.18
C GLY A 282 35.09 18.12 3.09
N SER A 283 34.22 17.12 3.31
CA SER A 283 34.07 15.96 2.44
C SER A 283 32.77 15.22 2.74
N THR A 284 32.22 14.49 1.77
CA THR A 284 31.05 13.62 1.94
C THR A 284 31.33 12.22 1.42
N THR A 285 30.82 11.19 2.09
CA THR A 285 30.95 9.81 1.63
C THR A 285 29.71 8.99 1.93
N PHE A 286 29.34 8.14 0.98
CA PHE A 286 28.18 7.25 0.98
C PHE A 286 28.48 6.06 0.05
N LYS A 287 27.66 5.01 0.10
CA LYS A 287 27.73 3.86 -0.81
C LYS A 287 26.53 3.85 -1.73
N VAL A 288 26.73 3.44 -2.98
CA VAL A 288 25.65 3.23 -3.96
C VAL A 288 25.70 1.84 -4.58
N ALA A 289 24.58 1.35 -5.10
CA ALA A 289 24.43 0.11 -5.84
C ALA A 289 24.66 0.30 -7.35
N ILE A 290 25.24 -0.74 -7.96
CA ILE A 290 25.48 -0.81 -9.41
C ILE A 290 25.22 -2.23 -9.91
N ASP A 291 24.93 -2.40 -11.19
CA ASP A 291 24.72 -3.72 -11.78
C ASP A 291 26.08 -4.43 -11.97
N PRO A 292 26.32 -5.65 -11.46
CA PRO A 292 27.57 -6.38 -11.67
C PRO A 292 27.92 -6.64 -13.14
N ALA A 293 26.93 -6.66 -14.04
CA ALA A 293 27.09 -6.80 -15.48
C ALA A 293 27.35 -5.46 -16.21
N ASN A 294 27.59 -4.36 -15.48
CA ASN A 294 27.87 -3.06 -16.08
C ASN A 294 29.14 -3.05 -16.94
N SER A 295 29.09 -2.32 -18.06
CA SER A 295 30.24 -1.96 -18.90
C SER A 295 30.71 -0.52 -18.64
N GLY A 296 30.40 0.02 -17.45
CA GLY A 296 30.60 1.41 -17.05
C GLY A 296 29.39 1.95 -16.29
N VAL A 297 29.62 2.97 -15.47
CA VAL A 297 28.62 3.62 -14.63
C VAL A 297 28.65 5.12 -14.91
N ARG A 298 27.51 5.81 -14.86
CA ARG A 298 27.44 7.27 -14.80
C ARG A 298 26.89 7.68 -13.44
N ILE A 299 27.48 8.73 -12.89
CA ILE A 299 27.02 9.36 -11.66
C ILE A 299 26.60 10.78 -12.03
N THR A 300 25.32 11.10 -11.82
CA THR A 300 24.75 12.42 -12.11
C THR A 300 24.33 13.09 -10.81
N ARG A 301 24.87 14.27 -10.52
CA ARG A 301 24.62 15.04 -9.29
C ARG A 301 23.83 16.31 -9.59
N ARG A 302 22.70 16.51 -8.89
CA ARG A 302 21.98 17.80 -8.83
C ARG A 302 22.66 18.74 -7.85
N TYR A 303 22.79 20.01 -8.21
CA TYR A 303 23.41 21.05 -7.38
C TYR A 303 22.76 22.43 -7.58
N ASP A 304 22.87 23.31 -6.58
CA ASP A 304 22.51 24.73 -6.64
C ASP A 304 23.68 25.55 -7.22
N PRO A 305 23.55 26.08 -8.46
CA PRO A 305 24.61 26.81 -9.15
C PRO A 305 24.70 28.29 -8.75
N GLN A 306 23.94 28.75 -7.74
CA GLN A 306 24.10 30.09 -7.17
C GLN A 306 25.41 30.26 -6.42
N VAL A 307 25.95 29.18 -5.87
CA VAL A 307 27.35 29.13 -5.44
C VAL A 307 28.20 28.87 -6.68
N GLY A 308 29.01 29.86 -7.06
CA GLY A 308 29.89 29.78 -8.21
C GLY A 308 31.19 29.03 -7.90
N ASN A 309 31.87 28.64 -8.99
CA ASN A 309 33.22 28.09 -9.00
C ASN A 309 33.42 26.86 -8.09
N GLN A 310 32.34 26.10 -7.83
CA GLN A 310 32.36 24.94 -6.96
C GLN A 310 33.25 23.87 -7.58
N ARG A 311 34.20 23.38 -6.79
CA ARG A 311 35.13 22.33 -7.18
C ARG A 311 35.27 21.31 -6.06
N ALA A 312 34.90 20.07 -6.36
CA ALA A 312 35.15 18.93 -5.49
C ALA A 312 35.76 17.78 -6.29
N ARG A 313 36.72 17.08 -5.69
CA ARG A 313 37.26 15.83 -6.25
C ARG A 313 36.26 14.71 -6.02
N LEU A 314 35.94 13.96 -7.07
CA LEU A 314 35.20 12.70 -6.97
C LEU A 314 36.19 11.54 -6.95
N SER A 315 36.08 10.69 -5.94
CA SER A 315 36.78 9.41 -5.83
C SER A 315 35.78 8.26 -5.67
N VAL A 316 36.05 7.14 -6.34
CA VAL A 316 35.27 5.89 -6.28
C VAL A 316 36.19 4.79 -5.74
N ASP A 317 35.80 4.16 -4.64
CA ASP A 317 36.59 3.14 -3.92
C ASP A 317 38.06 3.56 -3.70
N GLY A 318 38.25 4.83 -3.31
CA GLY A 318 39.57 5.42 -3.06
C GLY A 318 40.37 5.83 -4.32
N THR A 319 39.85 5.59 -5.53
CA THR A 319 40.49 6.01 -6.79
C THR A 319 39.84 7.30 -7.30
N GLN A 320 40.63 8.35 -7.53
CA GLN A 320 40.13 9.59 -8.15
C GLN A 320 39.62 9.30 -9.57
N VAL A 321 38.39 9.72 -9.86
CA VAL A 321 37.73 9.53 -11.17
C VAL A 321 37.47 10.85 -11.91
N GLY A 322 37.41 11.98 -11.21
CA GLY A 322 37.16 13.28 -11.83
C GLY A 322 36.98 14.40 -10.81
N PHE A 323 36.43 15.51 -11.28
CA PHE A 323 36.06 16.66 -10.46
C PHE A 323 34.65 17.11 -10.82
N TRP A 324 33.83 17.40 -9.81
CA TRP A 324 32.68 18.29 -9.98
C TRP A 324 33.24 19.70 -10.14
N GLU A 325 32.95 20.36 -11.26
CA GLU A 325 33.45 21.71 -11.59
C GLU A 325 32.28 22.57 -12.08
N SER A 326 31.74 23.42 -11.20
CA SER A 326 30.76 24.44 -11.59
C SER A 326 31.47 25.68 -12.11
N GLY A 327 30.87 26.33 -13.10
CA GLY A 327 31.36 27.60 -13.64
C GLY A 327 31.01 28.79 -12.73
N PRO A 328 31.04 30.03 -13.26
CA PRO A 328 30.62 31.19 -12.49
C PRO A 328 29.16 31.06 -12.04
N ARG A 329 28.84 31.75 -10.93
CA ARG A 329 27.50 31.85 -10.35
C ARG A 329 26.41 32.08 -11.41
N VAL A 330 25.36 31.27 -11.31
CA VAL A 330 24.12 31.36 -12.11
C VAL A 330 23.06 32.18 -11.33
N PRO A 331 22.07 32.80 -12.00
CA PRO A 331 20.97 33.48 -11.32
C PRO A 331 20.23 32.59 -10.30
N VAL A 332 19.55 33.25 -9.37
CA VAL A 332 18.73 32.59 -8.33
C VAL A 332 17.57 31.85 -8.98
N GLY A 333 17.31 30.62 -8.54
CA GLY A 333 16.11 29.86 -8.96
C GLY A 333 16.33 28.79 -10.02
N GLU A 334 17.57 28.46 -10.41
CA GLU A 334 17.89 27.48 -11.45
C GLU A 334 18.49 26.19 -10.87
N TRP A 335 18.01 25.01 -11.28
CA TRP A 335 18.66 23.72 -11.03
C TRP A 335 19.66 23.37 -12.15
N ARG A 336 20.77 22.71 -11.78
CA ARG A 336 21.70 22.11 -12.75
C ARG A 336 22.20 20.75 -12.28
N ASP A 337 22.57 19.94 -13.26
CA ASP A 337 23.15 18.62 -13.05
C ASP A 337 24.58 18.55 -13.62
N GLN A 338 25.42 17.74 -13.00
CA GLN A 338 26.75 17.37 -13.50
C GLN A 338 26.86 15.86 -13.60
N THR A 339 27.43 15.34 -14.68
CA THR A 339 27.60 13.88 -14.89
C THR A 339 29.07 13.53 -15.04
N ILE A 340 29.54 12.52 -14.29
CA ILE A 340 30.86 11.91 -14.45
C ILE A 340 30.68 10.45 -14.87
N MET A 341 31.44 10.06 -15.89
CA MET A 341 31.52 8.68 -16.39
C MET A 341 32.60 7.91 -15.64
N ILE A 342 32.23 6.82 -14.98
CA ILE A 342 33.16 5.94 -14.27
C ILE A 342 33.62 4.83 -15.23
N PRO A 343 34.93 4.68 -15.49
CA PRO A 343 35.44 3.66 -16.38
C PRO A 343 35.12 2.24 -15.91
N ALA A 344 34.76 1.35 -16.84
CA ALA A 344 34.47 -0.06 -16.57
C ALA A 344 35.56 -0.77 -15.73
N ALA A 345 36.83 -0.39 -15.92
CA ALA A 345 37.97 -0.93 -15.15
C ALA A 345 37.86 -0.70 -13.63
N LEU A 346 37.03 0.25 -13.17
CA LEU A 346 36.78 0.52 -11.75
C LEU A 346 35.45 -0.06 -11.26
N THR A 347 34.57 -0.57 -12.14
CA THR A 347 33.19 -0.95 -11.81
C THR A 347 32.80 -2.38 -12.22
N ALA A 348 33.57 -3.04 -13.11
CA ALA A 348 33.20 -4.35 -13.64
C ALA A 348 33.10 -5.42 -12.52
N GLY A 349 32.00 -6.18 -12.51
CA GLY A 349 31.76 -7.24 -11.52
C GLY A 349 31.43 -6.77 -10.10
N LYS A 350 31.42 -5.46 -9.83
CA LYS A 350 31.03 -4.89 -8.53
C LYS A 350 29.51 -4.70 -8.46
N SER A 351 28.91 -4.93 -7.31
CA SER A 351 27.51 -4.63 -7.01
C SER A 351 27.30 -3.31 -6.26
N SER A 352 28.38 -2.67 -5.79
CA SER A 352 28.34 -1.41 -5.06
C SER A 352 29.65 -0.64 -5.21
N LEU A 353 29.57 0.68 -5.07
CA LEU A 353 30.68 1.63 -5.08
C LEU A 353 30.63 2.50 -3.81
N THR A 354 31.79 2.76 -3.21
CA THR A 354 31.94 3.80 -2.18
C THR A 354 32.31 5.12 -2.85
N ILE A 355 31.44 6.12 -2.69
CA ILE A 355 31.62 7.47 -3.23
C ILE A 355 32.28 8.35 -2.17
N LEU A 356 33.26 9.16 -2.58
CA LEU A 356 33.88 10.20 -1.76
C LEU A 356 33.97 11.50 -2.56
N ASN A 357 33.35 12.56 -2.06
CA ASN A 357 33.54 13.93 -2.54
C ASN A 357 34.46 14.68 -1.58
N GLU A 358 35.50 15.33 -2.08
CA GLU A 358 36.41 16.16 -1.26
C GLU A 358 36.44 17.61 -1.76
N TYR A 359 36.36 18.57 -0.84
CA TYR A 359 36.41 20.00 -1.20
C TYR A 359 37.75 20.38 -1.85
N ILE A 360 37.70 21.16 -2.93
CA ILE A 360 38.88 21.79 -3.57
C ILE A 360 38.78 23.32 -3.55
N ALA A 361 37.68 23.89 -4.05
CA ALA A 361 37.44 25.34 -4.11
C ALA A 361 35.95 25.64 -4.29
N SER A 362 35.52 26.86 -4.00
CA SER A 362 34.18 27.40 -4.29
C SER A 362 34.14 28.89 -3.93
N ASP A 363 33.10 29.61 -4.37
CA ASP A 363 32.80 30.96 -3.87
C ASP A 363 32.21 30.96 -2.44
N LEU A 364 31.75 29.81 -1.92
CA LEU A 364 31.19 29.66 -0.57
C LEU A 364 31.43 28.25 0.00
N ASP A 365 30.74 27.25 -0.55
CA ASP A 365 30.83 25.82 -0.22
C ASP A 365 30.63 24.96 -1.48
N VAL A 366 30.72 23.63 -1.33
CA VAL A 366 30.24 22.69 -2.37
C VAL A 366 28.95 22.07 -1.87
N ASN A 367 27.87 22.27 -2.62
CA ASN A 367 26.55 21.74 -2.30
C ASN A 367 26.20 20.49 -3.13
N GLU A 368 25.33 19.66 -2.57
CA GLU A 368 24.81 18.42 -3.12
C GLU A 368 23.38 18.21 -2.61
N PHE A 369 22.50 17.74 -3.49
CA PHE A 369 21.08 17.50 -3.21
C PHE A 369 20.74 16.05 -3.52
N ARG A 370 21.03 15.63 -4.76
CA ARG A 370 20.71 14.27 -5.21
C ARG A 370 21.77 13.70 -6.13
N TYR A 371 21.98 12.39 -6.03
CA TYR A 371 22.78 11.58 -6.94
C TYR A 371 21.92 10.50 -7.62
N ASN A 372 21.85 10.53 -8.95
CA ASN A 372 21.29 9.44 -9.74
C ASN A 372 22.44 8.57 -10.29
N ILE A 373 22.34 7.26 -10.12
CA ILE A 373 23.35 6.28 -10.53
C ILE A 373 22.76 5.40 -11.62
N HIS A 374 23.36 5.39 -12.82
CA HIS A 374 22.98 4.46 -13.87
C HIS A 374 24.15 3.57 -14.28
N SER A 375 23.88 2.28 -14.44
CA SER A 375 24.81 1.30 -15.00
C SER A 375 24.48 1.06 -16.47
N ASN A 376 25.50 0.98 -17.33
CA ASN A 376 25.32 0.57 -18.72
C ASN A 376 25.33 -0.97 -18.80
N VAL A 377 24.19 -1.56 -19.11
CA VAL A 377 24.05 -3.02 -19.22
C VAL A 377 23.65 -3.37 -20.66
N GLY A 378 24.60 -3.91 -21.42
CA GLY A 378 24.37 -4.30 -22.81
C GLY A 378 24.05 -3.14 -23.78
N GLY A 379 24.41 -1.90 -23.42
CA GLY A 379 24.08 -0.68 -24.18
C GLY A 379 22.88 0.09 -23.65
N ASP A 380 22.12 -0.46 -22.70
CA ASP A 380 21.00 0.21 -22.03
C ASP A 380 21.49 0.87 -20.73
N TRP A 381 21.39 2.19 -20.63
CA TRP A 381 21.62 2.91 -19.38
C TRP A 381 20.41 2.74 -18.47
N ARG A 382 20.59 1.99 -17.38
CA ARG A 382 19.55 1.68 -16.41
C ARG A 382 19.89 2.33 -15.09
N ARG A 383 18.92 3.01 -14.47
CA ARG A 383 19.04 3.44 -13.08
C ARG A 383 19.34 2.20 -12.24
N THR A 384 20.33 2.29 -11.36
CA THR A 384 20.72 1.21 -10.44
C THR A 384 20.74 1.66 -8.99
N ASP A 385 20.82 2.96 -8.74
CA ASP A 385 20.59 3.55 -7.42
C ASP A 385 20.16 5.01 -7.50
N VAL A 386 19.58 5.50 -6.41
CA VAL A 386 19.39 6.93 -6.13
C VAL A 386 19.83 7.18 -4.70
N MET A 387 20.61 8.24 -4.50
CA MET A 387 20.96 8.74 -3.18
C MET A 387 20.45 10.18 -3.08
N ASP A 388 19.35 10.37 -2.35
CA ASP A 388 18.84 11.70 -1.96
C ASP A 388 19.50 12.15 -0.65
N VAL A 389 19.99 13.39 -0.62
CA VAL A 389 20.87 13.94 0.43
C VAL A 389 20.20 15.15 1.06
N GLY A 390 19.75 15.05 2.29
CA GLY A 390 19.17 16.21 2.96
C GLY A 390 18.48 15.93 4.29
N PRO A 391 18.13 16.99 5.05
CA PRO A 391 17.37 16.87 6.29
C PRO A 391 16.01 16.16 6.16
N ASN A 392 15.35 16.17 4.99
CA ASN A 392 14.09 15.45 4.74
C ASN A 392 14.30 13.99 4.28
N HIS A 393 15.54 13.50 4.19
CA HIS A 393 15.85 12.14 3.75
C HIS A 393 16.72 11.32 4.74
N PRO A 394 16.56 11.43 6.08
CA PRO A 394 17.46 10.81 7.05
C PRO A 394 17.50 9.27 6.98
N GLY A 395 16.38 8.63 6.64
CA GLY A 395 16.29 7.18 6.44
C GLY A 395 17.08 6.70 5.22
N GLU A 396 17.08 7.49 4.14
CA GLU A 396 17.82 7.21 2.91
C GLU A 396 19.32 7.47 3.10
N GLU A 397 19.68 8.56 3.78
CA GLU A 397 21.04 8.86 4.22
C GLU A 397 21.62 7.72 5.08
N ALA A 398 20.83 7.22 6.04
CA ALA A 398 21.23 6.09 6.87
C ALA A 398 21.34 4.78 6.07
N ALA A 399 20.49 4.56 5.06
CA ALA A 399 20.53 3.37 4.21
C ALA A 399 21.78 3.29 3.34
N HIS A 400 22.26 4.44 2.85
CA HIS A 400 23.49 4.57 2.04
C HIS A 400 24.76 4.79 2.88
N GLY A 401 24.61 4.96 4.20
CA GLY A 401 25.72 5.22 5.12
C GLY A 401 26.37 6.59 4.90
N TYR A 402 25.56 7.60 4.55
CA TYR A 402 26.00 8.95 4.29
C TYR A 402 26.65 9.59 5.51
N THR A 403 27.79 10.24 5.30
CA THR A 403 28.46 11.06 6.30
C THR A 403 29.03 12.32 5.67
N ILE A 404 29.00 13.42 6.42
CA ILE A 404 29.50 14.74 6.02
C ILE A 404 30.48 15.27 7.06
N ARG A 405 31.62 15.78 6.58
CA ARG A 405 32.60 16.53 7.37
C ARG A 405 32.62 17.98 6.86
N GLY A 406 32.62 18.94 7.79
CA GLY A 406 32.66 20.36 7.45
C GLY A 406 31.34 20.88 6.88
N LEU A 407 30.21 20.35 7.37
CA LEU A 407 28.86 20.84 7.07
C LEU A 407 28.80 22.36 7.25
N ASN A 408 28.42 23.06 6.19
CA ASN A 408 28.32 24.52 6.12
C ASN A 408 26.87 24.98 5.95
N TRP A 409 26.07 24.21 5.22
CA TRP A 409 24.66 24.49 4.97
C TRP A 409 23.86 23.20 4.84
N GLN A 410 22.57 23.27 5.16
CA GLN A 410 21.55 22.28 4.82
C GLN A 410 20.19 22.98 4.65
N GLY A 411 19.29 22.43 3.84
CA GLY A 411 17.91 22.90 3.76
C GLY A 411 17.24 22.72 2.39
N TYR A 412 15.96 23.11 2.32
CA TYR A 412 15.10 22.94 1.15
C TYR A 412 15.17 24.12 0.18
N ARG A 413 15.04 23.82 -1.12
CA ARG A 413 15.02 24.74 -2.25
C ARG A 413 13.90 24.36 -3.20
N VAL A 414 13.30 25.35 -3.86
CA VAL A 414 12.35 25.12 -4.95
C VAL A 414 12.81 25.93 -6.15
N PHE A 415 13.49 25.26 -7.08
CA PHE A 415 14.07 25.87 -8.28
C PHE A 415 13.48 25.23 -9.55
N ARG A 416 13.91 25.75 -10.71
CA ARG A 416 13.45 25.29 -12.02
C ARG A 416 14.63 24.88 -12.90
N TYR A 417 14.51 23.79 -13.64
CA TYR A 417 15.37 23.54 -14.79
C TYR A 417 15.00 24.48 -15.95
N PRO A 418 15.97 24.92 -16.79
CA PRO A 418 15.74 25.89 -17.87
C PRO A 418 15.09 25.26 -19.12
N VAL A 419 13.91 24.65 -18.93
CA VAL A 419 13.12 24.00 -19.99
C VAL A 419 12.11 24.99 -20.61
N PRO A 420 12.01 25.11 -21.94
CA PRO A 420 10.99 25.95 -22.58
C PRO A 420 9.57 25.51 -22.23
N ALA A 421 8.70 26.44 -21.83
CA ALA A 421 7.31 26.13 -21.45
C ALA A 421 6.52 25.38 -22.56
N ALA A 422 6.80 25.66 -23.83
CA ALA A 422 6.18 24.97 -24.96
C ALA A 422 6.69 23.52 -25.18
N GLU A 423 7.77 23.10 -24.52
CA GLU A 423 8.21 21.70 -24.46
C GLU A 423 7.53 20.96 -23.31
N VAL A 424 7.38 21.62 -22.15
CA VAL A 424 6.61 21.13 -21.00
C VAL A 424 5.16 20.86 -21.42
N THR A 425 4.43 21.87 -21.92
CA THR A 425 3.02 21.70 -22.36
C THR A 425 2.82 20.61 -23.43
N ARG A 426 3.82 20.37 -24.30
CA ARG A 426 3.76 19.26 -25.27
C ARG A 426 3.98 17.90 -24.61
N SER A 427 4.84 17.84 -23.60
CA SER A 427 5.11 16.65 -22.79
C SER A 427 3.89 16.26 -21.96
N ASP A 428 3.28 17.21 -21.26
CA ASP A 428 2.09 16.98 -20.43
C ASP A 428 0.91 16.50 -21.27
N ALA A 429 0.72 17.08 -22.47
CA ALA A 429 -0.27 16.62 -23.43
C ALA A 429 -0.02 15.16 -23.87
N VAL A 430 1.23 14.77 -24.12
CA VAL A 430 1.60 13.38 -24.45
C VAL A 430 1.34 12.44 -23.27
N LEU A 431 1.73 12.80 -22.05
CA LEU A 431 1.58 11.95 -20.86
C LEU A 431 0.11 11.78 -20.42
N SER A 432 -0.71 12.82 -20.58
CA SER A 432 -2.14 12.77 -20.26
C SER A 432 -3.01 12.18 -21.38
N GLY A 433 -2.63 12.42 -22.65
CA GLY A 433 -3.44 12.07 -23.82
C GLY A 433 -3.00 10.82 -24.59
N VAL A 434 -1.79 10.30 -24.39
CA VAL A 434 -1.46 8.92 -24.80
C VAL A 434 -1.96 7.98 -23.71
N ARG A 435 -2.62 6.89 -24.11
CA ARG A 435 -3.13 5.86 -23.20
C ARG A 435 -2.41 4.54 -23.39
N VAL A 436 -2.08 3.90 -22.28
CA VAL A 436 -1.69 2.48 -22.25
C VAL A 436 -2.98 1.67 -22.22
N VAL A 437 -3.17 0.82 -23.24
CA VAL A 437 -4.31 -0.10 -23.31
C VAL A 437 -3.78 -1.52 -23.36
N ILE A 438 -4.16 -2.34 -22.38
CA ILE A 438 -3.81 -3.77 -22.35
C ILE A 438 -5.10 -4.59 -22.32
N SER A 439 -5.19 -5.53 -23.26
CA SER A 439 -6.28 -6.50 -23.31
C SER A 439 -5.76 -7.89 -22.96
N PHE A 440 -6.47 -8.58 -22.07
CA PHE A 440 -6.27 -9.99 -21.76
C PHE A 440 -7.47 -10.78 -22.27
N ASP A 441 -7.22 -11.85 -23.01
CA ASP A 441 -8.25 -12.79 -23.48
C ASP A 441 -9.41 -12.19 -24.28
N GLY A 442 -9.16 -11.04 -24.94
CA GLY A 442 -10.15 -10.29 -25.71
C GLY A 442 -10.90 -9.20 -24.92
N LYS A 443 -10.53 -8.91 -23.67
CA LYS A 443 -11.09 -7.82 -22.85
C LYS A 443 -10.01 -6.80 -22.49
N ALA A 444 -10.24 -5.53 -22.79
CA ALA A 444 -9.42 -4.44 -22.27
C ALA A 444 -9.72 -4.23 -20.78
N THR A 445 -8.73 -4.44 -19.92
CA THR A 445 -8.83 -4.26 -18.45
C THR A 445 -7.92 -3.14 -17.93
N VAL A 446 -6.91 -2.77 -18.73
CA VAL A 446 -6.03 -1.61 -18.53
C VAL A 446 -6.42 -0.57 -19.58
N ASP A 447 -6.87 0.60 -19.13
CA ASP A 447 -7.11 1.78 -19.95
C ASP A 447 -6.81 3.01 -19.09
N ALA A 448 -5.57 3.49 -19.15
CA ALA A 448 -5.06 4.55 -18.30
C ALA A 448 -4.22 5.57 -19.10
N PRO A 449 -4.19 6.86 -18.70
CA PRO A 449 -3.21 7.83 -19.19
C PRO A 449 -1.78 7.32 -18.97
N LEU A 450 -0.90 7.58 -19.94
CA LEU A 450 0.47 7.08 -19.94
C LEU A 450 1.25 7.51 -18.70
N GLY A 451 1.26 8.80 -18.36
CA GLY A 451 1.98 9.31 -17.19
C GLY A 451 1.40 8.76 -15.89
N GLU A 452 0.07 8.81 -15.74
CA GLU A 452 -0.59 8.39 -14.50
C GLU A 452 -0.46 6.88 -14.25
N PHE A 453 -0.41 6.05 -15.30
CA PHE A 453 -0.13 4.60 -15.20
C PHE A 453 1.30 4.27 -14.72
N PHE A 454 2.28 5.14 -14.98
CA PHE A 454 3.66 4.94 -14.51
C PHE A 454 3.96 5.67 -13.19
N GLY A 455 3.20 6.73 -12.86
CA GLY A 455 3.15 7.30 -11.52
C GLY A 455 2.97 8.82 -11.40
N SER A 456 2.75 9.56 -12.50
CA SER A 456 2.51 11.01 -12.46
C SER A 456 1.55 11.49 -13.56
N GLY A 457 0.41 12.08 -13.17
CA GLY A 457 -0.56 12.71 -14.08
C GLY A 457 -0.50 14.25 -14.11
N LEU A 458 0.51 14.87 -13.50
CA LEU A 458 0.80 16.31 -13.64
C LEU A 458 1.77 16.59 -14.80
N GLY A 459 2.84 15.82 -14.90
CA GLY A 459 3.88 15.91 -15.95
C GLY A 459 4.96 14.84 -15.75
N GLU A 460 6.13 14.98 -16.38
CA GLU A 460 7.24 14.05 -16.16
C GLU A 460 8.00 14.39 -14.87
N TYR A 461 7.48 13.88 -13.76
CA TYR A 461 8.12 13.91 -12.45
C TYR A 461 8.89 12.61 -12.19
N ASP A 462 9.99 12.71 -11.43
CA ASP A 462 10.76 11.54 -11.04
C ASP A 462 9.97 10.72 -10.01
N THR A 463 9.46 9.58 -10.44
CA THR A 463 8.60 8.74 -9.60
C THR A 463 9.25 7.38 -9.39
N MET A 464 9.32 6.93 -8.15
CA MET A 464 9.86 5.62 -7.77
C MET A 464 8.91 4.94 -6.80
N THR A 465 8.15 3.94 -7.27
CA THR A 465 7.26 3.12 -6.44
C THR A 465 7.77 1.67 -6.45
N LEU A 466 7.24 0.80 -5.59
CA LEU A 466 7.62 -0.61 -5.62
C LEU A 466 7.19 -1.33 -6.91
N MET A 467 6.15 -0.84 -7.60
CA MET A 467 5.55 -1.49 -8.77
C MET A 467 5.66 -0.69 -10.07
N SER A 468 6.17 0.54 -10.03
CA SER A 468 6.40 1.39 -11.19
C SER A 468 7.51 2.44 -10.98
N SER A 469 8.02 3.01 -12.07
CA SER A 469 8.86 4.21 -12.02
C SER A 469 8.81 5.06 -13.30
N MET A 470 9.22 6.31 -13.15
CA MET A 470 9.49 7.26 -14.24
C MET A 470 10.90 7.86 -14.02
N ASP A 471 11.89 7.40 -14.78
CA ASP A 471 13.26 7.94 -14.76
C ASP A 471 13.37 9.15 -15.69
N THR A 472 13.54 10.34 -15.11
CA THR A 472 13.65 11.65 -15.81
C THR A 472 14.99 11.90 -16.53
N ALA A 473 15.91 10.93 -16.54
CA ALA A 473 17.13 11.05 -17.33
C ALA A 473 16.82 11.14 -18.84
N PRO A 474 17.64 11.80 -19.68
CA PRO A 474 17.36 11.96 -21.12
C PRO A 474 17.21 10.67 -21.94
N ASP A 475 17.70 9.55 -21.41
CA ASP A 475 17.56 8.20 -21.95
C ASP A 475 16.87 7.25 -20.96
N GLY A 476 16.12 7.81 -20.00
CA GLY A 476 15.40 7.09 -18.97
C GLY A 476 14.27 6.22 -19.50
N TRP A 477 13.68 5.45 -18.59
CA TRP A 477 12.59 4.53 -18.88
C TRP A 477 11.45 4.75 -17.88
N TYR A 478 10.21 4.70 -18.38
CA TYR A 478 9.06 4.46 -17.54
C TYR A 478 8.87 2.95 -17.45
N THR A 479 8.76 2.40 -16.25
CA THR A 479 8.71 0.95 -16.01
C THR A 479 7.53 0.60 -15.12
N ALA A 480 6.87 -0.53 -15.39
CA ALA A 480 5.85 -1.10 -14.51
C ALA A 480 6.10 -2.61 -14.35
N TRP A 481 6.03 -3.10 -13.11
CA TRP A 481 6.34 -4.49 -12.71
C TRP A 481 5.13 -5.29 -12.25
N TRP A 482 3.91 -4.82 -12.48
CA TRP A 482 2.69 -5.56 -12.12
C TRP A 482 2.65 -6.95 -12.79
N PRO A 483 2.40 -8.05 -12.05
CA PRO A 483 2.20 -9.36 -12.64
C PRO A 483 0.79 -9.45 -13.24
N MET A 484 0.66 -9.44 -14.56
CA MET A 484 -0.62 -9.39 -15.28
C MET A 484 -0.94 -10.73 -15.96
N PRO A 485 -1.85 -11.57 -15.41
CA PRO A 485 -2.12 -12.90 -15.94
C PRO A 485 -3.03 -12.89 -17.18
N TYR A 486 -2.81 -13.86 -18.07
CA TYR A 486 -3.65 -14.14 -19.23
C TYR A 486 -3.76 -15.66 -19.52
N ALA A 487 -4.91 -16.10 -20.01
CA ALA A 487 -5.23 -17.51 -20.24
C ALA A 487 -4.98 -17.98 -21.69
N ARG A 488 -5.08 -17.10 -22.69
CA ARG A 488 -4.94 -17.43 -24.13
C ARG A 488 -4.18 -16.40 -24.95
N ASN A 489 -4.29 -15.11 -24.59
CA ASN A 489 -3.53 -14.02 -25.21
C ASN A 489 -3.51 -12.75 -24.36
N ALA A 490 -2.50 -11.92 -24.59
CA ALA A 490 -2.45 -10.53 -24.14
C ALA A 490 -1.99 -9.61 -25.29
N THR A 491 -2.55 -8.42 -25.40
CA THR A 491 -2.10 -7.39 -26.36
C THR A 491 -1.88 -6.06 -25.67
N VAL A 492 -0.71 -5.47 -25.86
CA VAL A 492 -0.36 -4.12 -25.38
C VAL A 492 -0.42 -3.15 -26.56
N SER A 493 -1.13 -2.05 -26.37
CA SER A 493 -1.30 -1.00 -27.38
C SER A 493 -1.08 0.38 -26.77
N LEU A 494 -0.43 1.27 -27.52
CA LEU A 494 -0.42 2.70 -27.24
C LEU A 494 -1.50 3.37 -28.11
N VAL A 495 -2.40 4.13 -27.49
CA VAL A 495 -3.45 4.88 -28.18
C VAL A 495 -3.19 6.37 -28.00
N ASN A 496 -2.94 7.10 -29.08
CA ASN A 496 -2.58 8.52 -29.01
C ASN A 496 -3.78 9.43 -29.27
N GLU A 497 -4.36 9.98 -28.21
CA GLU A 497 -5.47 10.94 -28.23
C GLU A 497 -5.02 12.36 -27.81
N SER A 498 -3.72 12.58 -27.59
CA SER A 498 -3.13 13.85 -27.10
C SER A 498 -3.22 15.04 -28.06
N GLY A 499 -3.52 14.81 -29.34
CA GLY A 499 -3.36 15.80 -30.40
C GLY A 499 -1.90 16.06 -30.83
N VAL A 500 -0.92 15.59 -30.05
CA VAL A 500 0.52 15.69 -30.35
C VAL A 500 0.99 14.35 -30.94
N PRO A 501 1.76 14.32 -32.05
CA PRO A 501 2.38 13.07 -32.52
C PRO A 501 3.31 12.48 -31.45
N LEU A 502 3.16 11.18 -31.17
CA LEU A 502 4.13 10.43 -30.39
C LEU A 502 5.25 10.01 -31.35
N GLY A 503 6.45 10.55 -31.15
CA GLY A 503 7.65 10.31 -31.93
C GLY A 503 8.28 8.95 -31.68
N ASP A 504 9.60 8.85 -31.66
CA ASP A 504 10.30 7.55 -31.58
C ASP A 504 10.21 6.89 -30.20
N VAL A 505 9.04 6.35 -29.89
CA VAL A 505 8.78 5.56 -28.68
C VAL A 505 9.37 4.17 -28.83
N THR A 506 10.12 3.74 -27.81
CA THR A 506 10.58 2.34 -27.67
C THR A 506 9.81 1.67 -26.55
N VAL A 507 9.31 0.45 -26.81
CA VAL A 507 8.59 -0.38 -25.83
C VAL A 507 9.23 -1.75 -25.70
N GLU A 508 9.52 -2.15 -24.47
CA GLU A 508 9.87 -3.52 -24.11
C GLU A 508 8.75 -4.14 -23.27
N THR A 509 8.43 -5.40 -23.54
CA THR A 509 7.43 -6.16 -22.78
C THR A 509 8.03 -7.51 -22.42
N ASP A 510 8.14 -7.79 -21.13
CA ASP A 510 8.62 -9.08 -20.63
C ASP A 510 7.48 -9.91 -20.04
N TYR A 511 7.57 -11.22 -20.23
CA TYR A 511 6.51 -12.16 -19.92
C TYR A 511 7.05 -13.52 -19.46
N VAL A 512 6.21 -14.31 -18.80
CA VAL A 512 6.49 -15.67 -18.35
C VAL A 512 5.38 -16.59 -18.85
N PRO A 513 5.63 -17.49 -19.82
CA PRO A 513 4.68 -18.54 -20.18
C PRO A 513 4.40 -19.45 -18.99
N ASP A 514 3.13 -19.66 -18.66
CA ASP A 514 2.71 -20.51 -17.55
C ASP A 514 1.34 -21.16 -17.84
N PRO A 515 1.28 -22.48 -18.09
CA PRO A 515 0.02 -23.17 -18.37
C PRO A 515 -0.92 -23.25 -17.17
N ALA A 516 -0.43 -23.05 -15.93
CA ALA A 516 -1.27 -23.07 -14.73
C ALA A 516 -2.15 -21.82 -14.60
N VAL A 517 -1.76 -20.70 -15.21
CA VAL A 517 -2.52 -19.43 -15.17
C VAL A 517 -3.92 -19.57 -15.74
N ALA A 518 -4.06 -20.25 -16.88
CA ALA A 518 -5.38 -20.45 -17.50
C ALA A 518 -6.36 -21.18 -16.56
N ALA A 519 -5.89 -22.22 -15.86
CA ALA A 519 -6.68 -22.95 -14.89
C ALA A 519 -6.98 -22.12 -13.64
N ALA A 520 -6.02 -21.32 -13.15
CA ALA A 520 -6.19 -20.48 -11.97
C ALA A 520 -7.14 -19.28 -12.20
N LEU A 521 -7.12 -18.70 -13.40
CA LEU A 521 -8.10 -17.70 -13.84
C LEU A 521 -9.49 -18.35 -13.97
N LEU A 522 -9.60 -19.51 -14.64
CA LEU A 522 -10.85 -20.22 -14.81
C LEU A 522 -11.51 -20.63 -13.47
N SER A 523 -10.70 -20.98 -12.47
CA SER A 523 -11.18 -21.36 -11.14
C SER A 523 -11.46 -20.17 -10.21
N GLY A 524 -11.37 -18.93 -10.67
CA GLY A 524 -11.58 -17.75 -9.82
C GLY A 524 -10.51 -17.52 -8.73
N ARG A 525 -9.39 -18.26 -8.75
CA ARG A 525 -8.34 -18.21 -7.71
C ARG A 525 -7.40 -17.02 -7.89
N ILE A 526 -7.21 -16.55 -9.13
CA ILE A 526 -6.50 -15.31 -9.44
C ILE A 526 -7.36 -14.38 -10.31
N GLY A 527 -7.16 -13.07 -10.21
CA GLY A 527 -7.84 -12.06 -11.02
C GLY A 527 -7.03 -11.62 -12.24
N TYR A 528 -7.70 -11.05 -13.23
CA TYR A 528 -7.02 -10.27 -14.27
C TYR A 528 -6.49 -8.98 -13.66
N PHE A 529 -5.36 -8.45 -14.15
CA PHE A 529 -4.89 -7.13 -13.75
C PHE A 529 -5.74 -6.03 -14.41
N HIS A 530 -6.04 -4.99 -13.65
CA HIS A 530 -6.75 -3.80 -14.09
C HIS A 530 -5.97 -2.54 -13.72
N ALA A 531 -6.00 -1.57 -14.64
CA ALA A 531 -5.71 -0.18 -14.33
C ALA A 531 -6.89 0.66 -14.82
N THR A 532 -7.64 1.24 -13.88
CA THR A 532 -8.91 1.92 -14.14
C THR A 532 -8.77 3.41 -13.85
N LYS A 533 -8.95 4.25 -14.87
CA LYS A 533 -8.94 5.70 -14.71
C LYS A 533 -10.29 6.25 -14.22
N SER A 534 -10.24 7.28 -13.38
CA SER A 534 -11.37 8.14 -13.00
C SER A 534 -10.90 9.59 -13.02
N ALA A 535 -11.66 10.51 -13.60
CA ALA A 535 -11.28 11.93 -13.67
C ALA A 535 -12.49 12.86 -13.79
N GLY A 536 -12.42 14.03 -13.16
CA GLY A 536 -13.48 15.03 -13.19
C GLY A 536 -13.25 16.20 -12.24
N ASN A 537 -14.18 17.16 -12.29
CA ASN A 537 -14.27 18.18 -11.24
C ASN A 537 -14.95 17.57 -10.02
N THR A 538 -14.53 18.00 -8.82
CA THR A 538 -15.20 17.63 -7.58
C THR A 538 -16.60 18.24 -7.50
N VAL A 539 -17.52 17.59 -6.78
CA VAL A 539 -18.94 17.96 -6.74
C VAL A 539 -19.36 18.16 -5.28
N PRO A 540 -19.81 19.36 -4.87
CA PRO A 540 -20.14 19.63 -3.47
C PRO A 540 -21.06 18.59 -2.83
N ASN A 541 -20.71 18.12 -1.63
CA ASN A 541 -21.36 17.03 -0.89
C ASN A 541 -21.29 15.64 -1.55
N GLN A 542 -20.34 15.38 -2.46
CA GLN A 542 -20.11 14.05 -3.03
C GLN A 542 -18.62 13.71 -3.07
N ASP A 543 -18.25 12.59 -2.45
CA ASP A 543 -16.89 12.06 -2.51
C ASP A 543 -16.47 11.79 -3.98
N PHE A 544 -15.18 11.99 -4.29
CA PHE A 544 -14.60 11.59 -5.57
C PHE A 544 -14.29 10.08 -5.55
N THR A 545 -14.91 9.32 -6.46
CA THR A 545 -14.70 7.87 -6.57
C THR A 545 -13.46 7.53 -7.41
N PHE A 546 -12.45 6.92 -6.79
CA PHE A 546 -11.29 6.31 -7.47
C PHE A 546 -11.69 5.06 -8.26
N LEU A 547 -12.51 4.19 -7.64
CA LEU A 547 -12.96 2.94 -8.23
C LEU A 547 -14.33 2.54 -7.69
N GLN A 548 -15.23 2.17 -8.61
CA GLN A 548 -16.40 1.36 -8.30
C GLN A 548 -16.33 0.08 -9.14
N ALA A 549 -16.31 -1.08 -8.47
CA ALA A 549 -16.17 -2.39 -9.10
C ALA A 549 -17.23 -3.38 -8.59
N THR A 550 -17.58 -4.35 -9.45
CA THR A 550 -18.48 -5.46 -9.15
C THR A 550 -17.81 -6.79 -9.44
N GLY A 551 -18.24 -7.85 -8.74
CA GLY A 551 -17.58 -9.16 -8.76
C GLY A 551 -16.58 -9.30 -7.61
N ARG A 552 -15.54 -10.13 -7.78
CA ARG A 552 -14.52 -10.38 -6.74
C ARG A 552 -13.17 -9.79 -7.14
N GLY A 553 -12.38 -9.33 -6.17
CA GLY A 553 -11.09 -8.71 -6.46
C GLY A 553 -10.25 -8.34 -5.24
N VAL A 554 -9.11 -7.73 -5.53
CA VAL A 554 -8.18 -7.14 -4.55
C VAL A 554 -7.63 -5.83 -5.10
N TYR A 555 -7.84 -4.74 -4.37
CA TYR A 555 -7.34 -3.40 -4.70
C TYR A 555 -5.97 -3.17 -4.06
N TYR A 556 -5.03 -2.62 -4.84
CA TYR A 556 -3.62 -2.46 -4.45
C TYR A 556 -3.12 -1.03 -4.48
N GLY A 557 -3.92 -0.04 -4.87
CA GLY A 557 -3.52 1.36 -4.79
C GLY A 557 -3.95 2.22 -5.96
N VAL A 558 -3.43 3.45 -5.97
CA VAL A 558 -3.81 4.52 -6.88
C VAL A 558 -2.64 5.47 -7.14
N THR A 559 -2.57 6.01 -8.35
CA THR A 559 -1.89 7.27 -8.67
C THR A 559 -2.94 8.35 -8.80
N HIS A 560 -2.80 9.49 -8.13
CA HIS A 560 -3.80 10.54 -8.01
C HIS A 560 -3.19 11.92 -8.29
N SER A 561 -3.80 12.68 -9.18
CA SER A 561 -3.40 14.02 -9.58
C SER A 561 -4.49 15.02 -9.22
N MET A 562 -4.17 15.96 -8.33
CA MET A 562 -5.12 16.89 -7.72
C MET A 562 -4.79 18.32 -8.15
N ARG A 563 -5.76 19.05 -8.68
CA ARG A 563 -5.61 20.44 -9.12
C ARG A 563 -6.60 21.33 -8.37
N GLY A 564 -6.14 22.02 -7.33
CA GLY A 564 -6.98 22.87 -6.47
C GLY A 564 -7.49 24.12 -7.19
N SER A 565 -8.76 24.49 -6.97
CA SER A 565 -9.38 25.68 -7.59
C SER A 565 -9.45 26.88 -6.63
N ILE A 566 -8.54 26.96 -5.65
CA ILE A 566 -8.56 27.94 -4.56
C ILE A 566 -7.57 29.08 -4.85
N PRO A 567 -8.01 30.32 -5.10
CA PRO A 567 -7.12 31.42 -5.48
C PRO A 567 -6.47 32.18 -4.31
N ASN A 568 -7.04 32.11 -3.10
CA ASN A 568 -6.62 32.89 -1.93
C ASN A 568 -6.84 32.10 -0.63
N GLY A 569 -6.12 32.45 0.44
CA GLY A 569 -6.21 31.77 1.73
C GLY A 569 -5.38 30.48 1.74
N ASN A 570 -5.89 29.44 2.39
CA ASN A 570 -5.27 28.11 2.31
C ASN A 570 -5.58 27.49 0.94
N MET A 571 -4.63 27.61 0.00
CA MET A 571 -4.76 27.09 -1.36
C MET A 571 -4.79 25.55 -1.41
N ARG A 572 -4.44 24.86 -0.31
CA ARG A 572 -4.29 23.41 -0.20
C ARG A 572 -5.39 22.75 0.64
N LEU A 573 -6.41 23.50 1.05
CA LEU A 573 -7.59 23.00 1.77
C LEU A 573 -8.35 21.89 1.02
N TYR A 574 -8.09 21.69 -0.28
CA TYR A 574 -8.60 20.55 -1.04
C TYR A 574 -8.01 19.20 -0.60
N LEU A 575 -7.01 19.20 0.29
CA LEU A 575 -6.35 18.01 0.82
C LEU A 575 -6.91 17.53 2.17
N GLU A 576 -7.86 18.22 2.81
CA GLU A 576 -8.47 17.73 4.08
C GLU A 576 -9.42 16.52 3.90
N GLY A 577 -9.48 15.89 2.72
CA GLY A 577 -10.52 14.92 2.41
C GLY A 577 -10.22 13.48 2.83
N ASP A 578 -11.01 12.91 3.74
CA ASP A 578 -10.89 11.49 4.14
C ASP A 578 -11.10 10.51 2.98
N GLU A 579 -10.29 9.42 2.94
CA GLU A 579 -10.65 8.24 2.16
C GLU A 579 -11.77 7.42 2.85
N ARG A 580 -12.72 6.92 2.05
CA ARG A 580 -13.86 6.14 2.54
C ARG A 580 -14.05 4.90 1.66
N VAL A 581 -13.87 3.70 2.21
CA VAL A 581 -13.85 2.45 1.43
C VAL A 581 -14.94 1.48 1.87
N TYR A 582 -15.84 1.14 0.94
CA TYR A 582 -16.99 0.27 1.14
C TYR A 582 -16.79 -1.04 0.40
N VAL A 583 -17.02 -2.16 1.09
CA VAL A 583 -16.79 -3.51 0.59
C VAL A 583 -18.05 -4.35 0.73
N ASP A 584 -18.34 -5.17 -0.28
CA ASP A 584 -19.38 -6.20 -0.29
C ASP A 584 -20.80 -5.73 0.00
N GLY A 585 -21.10 -4.47 -0.34
CA GLY A 585 -22.43 -3.88 -0.14
C GLY A 585 -22.75 -3.54 1.32
N ALA A 586 -21.72 -3.37 2.16
CA ALA A 586 -21.84 -2.71 3.45
C ALA A 586 -22.07 -1.19 3.26
N THR A 587 -22.93 -0.64 4.09
CA THR A 587 -23.27 0.79 4.12
C THR A 587 -22.22 1.58 4.93
N THR A 588 -21.69 0.94 5.97
CA THR A 588 -20.53 1.42 6.75
C THR A 588 -19.22 1.27 5.95
N PRO A 589 -18.33 2.28 5.97
CA PRO A 589 -16.98 2.14 5.43
C PRO A 589 -16.13 1.19 6.30
N MET A 590 -15.41 0.26 5.66
CA MET A 590 -14.46 -0.63 6.32
C MET A 590 -13.13 0.07 6.61
N ILE A 591 -12.80 1.10 5.83
CA ILE A 591 -11.68 2.02 6.01
C ILE A 591 -12.24 3.44 5.95
N TYR A 592 -11.92 4.24 6.97
CA TYR A 592 -12.28 5.64 7.11
C TYR A 592 -11.00 6.42 7.45
N GLY A 593 -10.66 7.39 6.63
CA GLY A 593 -9.48 8.24 6.70
C GLY A 593 -9.50 9.32 7.77
N THR A 594 -8.58 10.27 7.60
CA THR A 594 -8.45 11.51 8.40
C THR A 594 -7.97 12.73 7.59
N GLY A 595 -7.78 12.57 6.27
CA GLY A 595 -7.22 13.58 5.38
C GLY A 595 -6.57 12.97 4.12
N THR A 596 -6.46 13.75 3.04
CA THR A 596 -5.89 13.28 1.77
C THR A 596 -4.39 13.07 1.89
N GLU A 597 -3.63 13.98 2.50
CA GLU A 597 -2.20 13.75 2.71
C GLU A 597 -1.93 12.59 3.69
N ASP A 598 -2.85 12.34 4.63
CA ASP A 598 -2.78 11.23 5.59
C ASP A 598 -2.94 9.88 4.88
N PHE A 599 -3.87 9.76 3.93
CA PHE A 599 -4.00 8.59 3.05
C PHE A 599 -2.70 8.32 2.27
N TYR A 600 -2.04 9.39 1.81
CA TYR A 600 -0.71 9.36 1.21
C TYR A 600 0.43 9.39 2.25
N GLU A 601 0.16 8.93 3.48
CA GLU A 601 1.10 8.67 4.59
C GLU A 601 1.98 9.84 5.01
N SER A 602 1.50 11.04 4.74
CA SER A 602 2.19 12.31 4.94
C SER A 602 1.56 13.07 6.11
N GLY A 603 1.55 14.39 6.09
CA GLY A 603 0.79 15.20 7.04
C GLY A 603 1.00 16.69 6.79
N TRP A 604 0.14 17.54 7.35
CA TRP A 604 0.30 19.01 7.27
C TRP A 604 0.40 19.52 5.82
N TYR A 605 -0.52 19.06 4.98
CA TYR A 605 -0.54 19.25 3.52
C TYR A 605 0.76 18.83 2.83
N PHE A 606 1.31 17.66 3.14
CA PHE A 606 2.67 17.27 2.72
C PHE A 606 3.70 18.33 3.14
N ARG A 607 3.66 18.71 4.42
CA ARG A 607 4.51 19.75 5.04
C ARG A 607 4.64 21.01 4.17
N ASP A 608 3.50 21.60 3.81
CA ASP A 608 3.38 22.78 2.93
C ASP A 608 4.04 22.66 1.54
N GLY A 609 4.24 21.43 1.04
CA GLY A 609 4.67 21.16 -0.35
C GLY A 609 6.06 20.54 -0.46
N VAL A 610 6.57 19.94 0.61
CA VAL A 610 7.76 19.09 0.53
C VAL A 610 7.37 17.78 -0.16
N THR A 611 8.08 17.46 -1.24
CA THR A 611 7.90 16.22 -2.02
C THR A 611 8.72 15.09 -1.39
N TYR A 612 8.13 13.91 -1.22
CA TYR A 612 8.83 12.72 -0.73
C TYR A 612 8.49 11.47 -1.56
N THR A 613 9.25 10.38 -1.38
CA THR A 613 9.07 9.14 -2.14
C THR A 613 9.51 7.90 -1.36
N MET A 614 8.54 7.01 -1.07
CA MET A 614 8.72 5.70 -0.44
C MET A 614 8.28 4.56 -1.37
N PRO A 615 8.67 3.30 -1.12
CA PRO A 615 8.18 2.16 -1.90
C PRO A 615 6.66 2.07 -2.03
N LEU A 616 5.90 2.55 -1.04
CA LEU A 616 4.45 2.36 -0.93
C LEU A 616 3.62 3.66 -0.88
N ALA A 617 4.24 4.84 -0.85
CA ALA A 617 3.55 6.12 -0.80
C ALA A 617 4.48 7.27 -1.23
N GLY A 618 3.95 8.37 -1.75
CA GLY A 618 4.75 9.56 -2.07
C GLY A 618 3.98 10.63 -2.82
N ASN A 619 4.52 11.85 -2.83
CA ASN A 619 4.04 12.99 -3.63
C ASN A 619 5.17 13.52 -4.55
N PRO A 620 5.55 12.80 -5.62
CA PRO A 620 6.69 13.17 -6.46
C PRO A 620 6.46 14.46 -7.27
N ALA A 621 5.21 14.94 -7.38
CA ALA A 621 4.83 16.08 -8.21
C ALA A 621 4.15 17.18 -7.39
N TRP A 622 4.67 18.41 -7.50
CA TRP A 622 4.04 19.61 -6.95
C TRP A 622 4.23 20.80 -7.88
N GLU A 623 3.14 21.47 -8.22
CA GLU A 623 3.08 22.64 -9.11
C GLU A 623 2.36 23.79 -8.42
N LEU A 624 2.82 25.02 -8.69
CA LEU A 624 2.28 26.23 -8.08
C LEU A 624 2.29 27.38 -9.10
N ASN A 625 1.10 27.86 -9.47
CA ASN A 625 0.84 28.97 -10.39
C ASN A 625 1.65 28.90 -11.72
N GLY A 626 1.74 27.72 -12.33
CA GLY A 626 2.51 27.46 -13.55
C GLY A 626 2.40 26.01 -14.01
N ASP A 627 3.03 25.69 -15.14
CA ASP A 627 3.19 24.31 -15.66
C ASP A 627 1.87 23.53 -15.89
N GLY A 628 0.78 24.25 -16.17
CA GLY A 628 -0.56 23.67 -16.32
C GLY A 628 -1.40 23.72 -15.05
N CYS A 629 -0.79 24.02 -13.90
CA CYS A 629 -1.47 24.32 -12.66
C CYS A 629 -1.86 25.80 -12.55
N GLN A 630 -3.15 26.09 -12.34
CA GLN A 630 -3.64 27.47 -12.12
C GLN A 630 -3.28 28.02 -10.73
N HIS A 631 -3.31 27.16 -9.71
CA HIS A 631 -3.18 27.53 -8.31
C HIS A 631 -2.17 26.62 -7.61
N ASP A 632 -2.61 25.65 -6.81
CA ASP A 632 -1.76 24.60 -6.22
C ASP A 632 -2.22 23.24 -6.74
N CYS A 633 -1.26 22.41 -7.17
CA CYS A 633 -1.54 21.08 -7.71
C CYS A 633 -0.53 20.07 -7.17
N THR A 634 -1.04 18.92 -6.74
CA THR A 634 -0.26 17.86 -6.09
C THR A 634 -0.51 16.54 -6.81
N GLY A 635 0.55 15.82 -7.17
CA GLY A 635 0.48 14.46 -7.70
C GLY A 635 1.08 13.49 -6.69
N ALA A 636 0.32 12.46 -6.33
CA ALA A 636 0.67 11.49 -5.31
C ALA A 636 0.37 10.05 -5.76
N TYR A 637 0.95 9.07 -5.07
CA TYR A 637 0.63 7.66 -5.24
C TYR A 637 0.59 6.94 -3.89
N ARG A 638 -0.21 5.87 -3.84
CA ARG A 638 -0.31 4.96 -2.69
C ARG A 638 -0.38 3.52 -3.20
N LEU A 639 0.47 2.63 -2.70
CA LEU A 639 0.43 1.19 -2.94
C LEU A 639 0.10 0.45 -1.63
N MET A 640 -1.10 -0.10 -1.57
CA MET A 640 -1.64 -0.85 -0.44
C MET A 640 -1.28 -2.34 -0.60
N ILE A 641 -0.02 -2.69 -0.37
CA ILE A 641 0.47 -4.07 -0.59
C ILE A 641 0.08 -5.01 0.56
N GLY A 642 0.34 -4.58 1.80
CA GLY A 642 -0.11 -5.31 2.99
C GLY A 642 -1.59 -5.06 3.22
N GLU A 643 -1.94 -3.77 3.19
CA GLU A 643 -3.25 -3.16 3.43
C GLU A 643 -4.27 -3.40 2.29
N ALA A 644 -3.95 -4.28 1.33
CA ALA A 644 -4.72 -4.47 0.09
C ALA A 644 -6.20 -4.79 0.39
N VAL A 645 -7.12 -4.09 -0.25
CA VAL A 645 -8.56 -4.22 0.04
C VAL A 645 -9.16 -5.34 -0.80
N SER A 646 -9.41 -6.49 -0.17
CA SER A 646 -10.16 -7.61 -0.76
C SER A 646 -11.65 -7.31 -0.81
N PHE A 647 -12.31 -7.75 -1.89
CA PHE A 647 -13.76 -7.71 -2.02
C PHE A 647 -14.30 -8.96 -2.71
N SER A 648 -15.49 -9.38 -2.31
CA SER A 648 -16.18 -10.60 -2.74
C SER A 648 -17.37 -10.35 -3.67
N SER A 649 -17.93 -9.14 -3.71
CA SER A 649 -19.03 -8.79 -4.61
C SER A 649 -18.99 -7.35 -5.12
N HIS A 650 -18.52 -6.41 -4.30
CA HIS A 650 -18.53 -4.98 -4.59
C HIS A 650 -17.37 -4.27 -3.91
N LEU A 651 -16.79 -3.28 -4.59
CA LEU A 651 -15.88 -2.31 -4.02
C LEU A 651 -16.32 -0.91 -4.46
N ARG A 652 -16.33 0.03 -3.52
CA ARG A 652 -16.36 1.47 -3.78
C ARG A 652 -15.27 2.11 -2.94
N PHE A 653 -14.28 2.68 -3.62
CA PHE A 653 -13.17 3.41 -3.01
C PHE A 653 -13.35 4.89 -3.36
N ASP A 654 -13.65 5.69 -2.35
CA ASP A 654 -13.91 7.12 -2.45
C ASP A 654 -12.86 7.92 -1.66
N ILE A 655 -12.73 9.20 -2.00
CA ILE A 655 -12.03 10.20 -1.19
C ILE A 655 -12.82 11.50 -1.17
N GLN A 656 -12.86 12.19 -0.04
CA GLN A 656 -13.48 13.50 0.03
C GLN A 656 -12.62 14.58 -0.66
N HIS A 657 -13.17 15.78 -0.82
CA HIS A 657 -12.43 16.93 -1.35
C HIS A 657 -12.57 18.17 -0.43
N GLY A 658 -11.55 18.36 0.40
CA GLY A 658 -11.61 19.27 1.54
C GLY A 658 -12.57 18.79 2.63
N PRO A 659 -12.74 19.59 3.70
CA PRO A 659 -13.19 19.10 5.00
C PRO A 659 -14.49 18.29 4.98
N VAL A 660 -15.49 18.74 4.22
CA VAL A 660 -16.81 18.09 4.20
C VAL A 660 -17.36 17.94 2.78
N ASN A 661 -16.48 17.72 1.80
CA ASN A 661 -16.76 17.78 0.35
C ASN A 661 -17.23 19.18 -0.10
N ASP A 662 -16.57 20.23 0.36
CA ASP A 662 -16.93 21.63 0.11
C ASP A 662 -15.90 22.38 -0.76
N VAL A 663 -14.75 21.77 -1.07
CA VAL A 663 -13.66 22.44 -1.78
C VAL A 663 -13.57 22.05 -3.25
N ALA A 664 -13.63 23.05 -4.15
CA ALA A 664 -13.55 22.83 -5.58
C ALA A 664 -12.12 22.45 -6.05
N ALA A 665 -12.02 21.35 -6.78
CA ALA A 665 -10.80 20.88 -7.43
C ALA A 665 -11.12 20.11 -8.73
N ASN A 666 -10.09 19.82 -9.52
CA ASN A 666 -10.13 18.83 -10.60
C ASN A 666 -9.18 17.69 -10.25
N TYR A 667 -9.71 16.47 -10.16
CA TYR A 667 -8.96 15.27 -9.81
C TYR A 667 -8.90 14.31 -11.01
N SER A 668 -7.77 13.63 -11.17
CA SER A 668 -7.64 12.43 -12.01
C SER A 668 -6.92 11.34 -11.22
N SER A 669 -7.28 10.08 -11.45
CA SER A 669 -6.71 8.94 -10.75
C SER A 669 -6.67 7.70 -11.63
N THR A 670 -5.66 6.86 -11.42
CA THR A 670 -5.53 5.53 -12.01
C THR A 670 -5.40 4.51 -10.90
N SER A 671 -6.44 3.69 -10.72
CA SER A 671 -6.55 2.64 -9.70
C SER A 671 -5.97 1.31 -10.19
N TYR A 672 -5.11 0.67 -9.39
CA TYR A 672 -4.48 -0.62 -9.69
C TYR A 672 -5.11 -1.74 -8.86
N TRP A 673 -5.67 -2.76 -9.52
CA TRP A 673 -6.39 -3.84 -8.85
C TRP A 673 -6.42 -5.14 -9.66
N TYR A 674 -6.84 -6.23 -9.02
CA TYR A 674 -7.08 -7.51 -9.67
C TYR A 674 -8.55 -7.90 -9.53
N GLY A 675 -9.15 -8.39 -10.62
CA GLY A 675 -10.60 -8.54 -10.72
C GLY A 675 -11.09 -9.76 -11.47
N GLN A 676 -12.29 -10.22 -11.10
CA GLN A 676 -13.17 -11.02 -11.92
C GLN A 676 -14.62 -10.57 -11.75
N SER A 677 -15.41 -10.61 -12.83
CA SER A 677 -16.82 -10.20 -12.82
C SER A 677 -17.76 -11.11 -12.02
N THR A 678 -17.30 -12.31 -11.63
CA THR A 678 -18.11 -13.27 -10.86
C THR A 678 -17.90 -13.02 -9.36
N PRO A 679 -18.94 -12.70 -8.58
CA PRO A 679 -18.79 -12.53 -7.13
C PRO A 679 -18.35 -13.83 -6.46
N ALA A 680 -17.55 -13.71 -5.41
CA ALA A 680 -17.16 -14.77 -4.47
C ALA A 680 -18.19 -14.97 -3.37
N MET A 681 -19.01 -13.96 -3.04
CA MET A 681 -20.10 -14.09 -2.07
C MET A 681 -21.43 -13.60 -2.65
N VAL A 682 -22.51 -14.26 -2.26
CA VAL A 682 -23.90 -13.82 -2.52
C VAL A 682 -24.70 -13.81 -1.22
N GLU A 683 -25.67 -12.91 -1.12
CA GLU A 683 -26.63 -12.93 -0.01
C GLU A 683 -27.57 -14.13 -0.16
N SER A 684 -27.63 -15.00 0.86
CA SER A 684 -28.45 -16.21 0.85
C SER A 684 -29.67 -16.17 1.77
N ASP A 685 -29.66 -15.31 2.81
CA ASP A 685 -30.80 -15.11 3.69
C ASP A 685 -30.70 -13.79 4.47
N VAL A 686 -31.84 -13.28 4.93
CA VAL A 686 -31.94 -12.04 5.70
C VAL A 686 -32.95 -12.18 6.83
N LEU A 687 -32.47 -12.03 8.06
CA LEU A 687 -33.28 -11.91 9.27
C LEU A 687 -33.41 -10.43 9.63
N ASP A 688 -34.60 -9.88 9.44
CA ASP A 688 -35.01 -8.63 10.10
C ASP A 688 -35.49 -8.95 11.52
N VAL A 689 -34.93 -8.30 12.55
CA VAL A 689 -35.27 -8.60 13.97
C VAL A 689 -36.39 -7.71 14.53
N ALA A 690 -36.86 -6.74 13.74
CA ALA A 690 -38.00 -5.91 14.08
C ALA A 690 -39.32 -6.55 13.59
N ASP A 691 -39.31 -7.19 12.42
CA ASP A 691 -40.46 -7.91 11.86
C ASP A 691 -40.72 -9.26 12.56
N ASP A 692 -41.91 -9.41 13.16
CA ASP A 692 -42.36 -10.64 13.81
C ASP A 692 -42.52 -11.83 12.82
N ALA A 693 -42.82 -11.58 11.54
CA ALA A 693 -42.92 -12.64 10.53
C ALA A 693 -41.54 -13.20 10.15
N SER A 694 -40.58 -12.33 9.87
CA SER A 694 -39.16 -12.65 9.72
C SER A 694 -38.63 -13.44 10.94
N ARG A 695 -38.88 -12.96 12.16
CA ARG A 695 -38.46 -13.66 13.39
C ARG A 695 -39.02 -15.08 13.47
N ALA A 696 -40.31 -15.27 13.19
CA ALA A 696 -40.93 -16.59 13.17
C ALA A 696 -40.33 -17.51 12.08
N ALA A 697 -40.04 -16.96 10.89
CA ALA A 697 -39.46 -17.71 9.78
C ALA A 697 -38.02 -18.21 10.05
N HIS A 698 -37.26 -17.50 10.89
CA HIS A 698 -35.89 -17.84 11.26
C HIS A 698 -35.77 -18.50 12.65
N ALA A 699 -36.89 -18.86 13.29
CA ALA A 699 -36.94 -19.37 14.67
C ALA A 699 -36.14 -18.49 15.66
N TYR A 700 -36.31 -17.17 15.56
CA TYR A 700 -35.61 -16.21 16.40
C TYR A 700 -36.13 -16.24 17.84
N GLU A 701 -35.24 -16.57 18.77
CA GLU A 701 -35.46 -16.54 20.21
C GLU A 701 -34.46 -15.58 20.88
N SER A 702 -34.93 -14.85 21.88
CA SER A 702 -34.12 -13.85 22.59
C SER A 702 -34.63 -13.67 24.02
N THR A 703 -33.71 -13.67 24.99
CA THR A 703 -34.05 -13.54 26.41
C THR A 703 -33.92 -12.09 26.86
N GLY A 704 -34.99 -11.52 27.42
CA GLY A 704 -34.94 -10.20 28.09
C GLY A 704 -34.70 -9.00 27.16
N GLU A 705 -34.97 -9.14 25.86
CA GLU A 705 -34.77 -8.04 24.91
C GLU A 705 -35.75 -6.88 25.08
N THR A 706 -35.28 -5.71 24.63
CA THR A 706 -36.10 -4.52 24.39
C THR A 706 -36.13 -4.24 22.89
N ARG A 707 -37.24 -3.71 22.37
CA ARG A 707 -37.39 -3.28 20.98
C ARG A 707 -37.79 -1.81 20.93
N ARG A 708 -37.25 -1.06 19.96
CA ARG A 708 -37.62 0.33 19.67
C ARG A 708 -37.36 0.67 18.20
N THR A 709 -37.93 1.77 17.73
CA THR A 709 -37.50 2.41 16.48
C THR A 709 -36.25 3.25 16.75
N LEU A 710 -35.32 3.28 15.81
CA LEU A 710 -34.21 4.22 15.74
C LEU A 710 -34.30 5.00 14.43
N GLN A 711 -34.06 6.32 14.51
CA GLN A 711 -33.83 7.19 13.37
C GLN A 711 -32.44 7.82 13.56
N SER A 712 -31.53 7.57 12.63
CA SER A 712 -30.14 8.07 12.63
C SER A 712 -29.54 7.87 11.24
N THR A 713 -28.24 8.12 11.07
CA THR A 713 -27.50 7.95 9.82
C THR A 713 -26.44 6.86 9.98
N PHE A 714 -25.93 6.35 8.85
CA PHE A 714 -24.68 5.57 8.83
C PHE A 714 -23.49 6.54 8.79
N GLU A 715 -22.31 6.11 9.22
CA GLU A 715 -21.08 6.89 9.04
C GLU A 715 -20.56 6.78 7.58
N GLY A 716 -19.73 7.74 7.16
CA GLY A 716 -19.25 7.84 5.79
C GLY A 716 -20.23 8.58 4.88
N LYS A 717 -20.29 8.24 3.59
CA LYS A 717 -20.98 9.00 2.52
C LYS A 717 -22.47 9.26 2.75
N ASP A 718 -23.10 8.45 3.61
CA ASP A 718 -24.52 8.53 3.97
C ASP A 718 -24.73 9.19 5.36
N ASP A 719 -23.71 9.89 5.89
CA ASP A 719 -23.71 10.64 7.17
C ASP A 719 -24.85 11.67 7.32
N LYS A 720 -25.38 12.14 6.18
CA LYS A 720 -26.51 13.08 6.08
C LYS A 720 -27.85 12.41 5.71
N VAL A 721 -27.88 11.08 5.53
CA VAL A 721 -29.07 10.33 5.05
C VAL A 721 -29.75 9.60 6.20
N ASN A 722 -30.88 10.13 6.67
CA ASN A 722 -31.65 9.53 7.76
C ASN A 722 -32.29 8.19 7.37
N VAL A 723 -31.88 7.12 8.06
CA VAL A 723 -32.45 5.78 8.01
C VAL A 723 -33.28 5.56 9.27
N THR A 724 -34.52 5.09 9.10
CA THR A 724 -35.44 4.78 10.19
C THR A 724 -35.80 3.30 10.14
N ASP A 725 -35.44 2.55 11.18
CA ASP A 725 -35.65 1.10 11.25
C ASP A 725 -35.91 0.64 12.70
N GLY A 726 -36.37 -0.58 12.90
CA GLY A 726 -36.53 -1.20 14.22
C GLY A 726 -35.23 -1.84 14.70
N VAL A 727 -34.92 -1.67 15.99
CA VAL A 727 -33.74 -2.27 16.63
C VAL A 727 -34.15 -3.02 17.90
N ALA A 728 -33.63 -4.23 18.06
CA ALA A 728 -33.69 -5.01 19.29
C ALA A 728 -32.36 -4.90 20.04
N ALA A 729 -32.39 -4.90 21.37
CA ALA A 729 -31.20 -4.91 22.21
C ALA A 729 -31.39 -5.80 23.45
N THR A 730 -30.37 -6.61 23.79
CA THR A 730 -30.41 -7.50 24.96
C THR A 730 -29.03 -7.78 25.57
N THR A 731 -29.02 -8.15 26.85
CA THR A 731 -27.88 -8.77 27.55
C THR A 731 -28.03 -10.29 27.73
N GLY A 732 -29.18 -10.85 27.34
CA GLY A 732 -29.45 -12.30 27.34
C GLY A 732 -29.09 -12.98 26.01
N PRO A 733 -29.09 -14.33 25.97
CA PRO A 733 -28.80 -15.07 24.74
C PRO A 733 -29.82 -14.84 23.63
N ILE A 734 -29.33 -14.85 22.39
CA ILE A 734 -30.09 -14.77 21.13
C ILE A 734 -29.82 -16.05 20.33
N THR A 735 -30.82 -16.65 19.70
CA THR A 735 -30.66 -17.78 18.77
C THR A 735 -31.54 -17.58 17.54
N PHE A 736 -31.05 -17.91 16.35
CA PHE A 736 -31.82 -17.91 15.09
C PHE A 736 -31.18 -18.84 14.05
N THR A 737 -31.92 -19.20 13.01
CA THR A 737 -31.45 -20.03 11.90
C THR A 737 -31.45 -19.23 10.60
N LEU A 738 -30.34 -19.22 9.87
CA LEU A 738 -30.21 -18.60 8.55
C LEU A 738 -29.89 -19.65 7.47
N LYS A 739 -30.42 -19.47 6.26
CA LYS A 739 -30.15 -20.31 5.09
C LYS A 739 -28.80 -19.98 4.47
N LEU A 740 -28.19 -21.01 3.90
CA LEU A 740 -26.94 -20.96 3.15
C LEU A 740 -27.21 -21.21 1.66
N ALA A 741 -26.43 -20.62 0.76
CA ALA A 741 -26.49 -20.99 -0.64
C ALA A 741 -26.00 -22.46 -0.84
N PRO A 742 -26.54 -23.20 -1.82
CA PRO A 742 -26.07 -24.54 -2.13
C PRO A 742 -24.57 -24.58 -2.44
N GLY A 743 -23.82 -25.48 -1.78
CA GLY A 743 -22.37 -25.64 -2.00
C GLY A 743 -21.50 -24.60 -1.29
N SER A 744 -22.02 -23.90 -0.27
CA SER A 744 -21.27 -22.92 0.53
C SER A 744 -19.98 -23.49 1.13
N SER A 745 -18.83 -22.85 0.84
CA SER A 745 -17.50 -23.14 1.38
C SER A 745 -17.02 -22.14 2.45
N GLY A 746 -17.91 -21.26 2.89
CA GLY A 746 -17.66 -20.25 3.93
C GLY A 746 -18.81 -19.25 3.95
N ALA A 747 -18.91 -18.44 4.99
CA ALA A 747 -19.94 -17.41 5.06
C ALA A 747 -19.49 -16.19 5.86
N ARG A 748 -20.21 -15.08 5.71
CA ARG A 748 -20.10 -13.86 6.51
C ARG A 748 -21.48 -13.49 7.02
N LEU A 749 -21.57 -13.27 8.32
CA LEU A 749 -22.74 -12.70 8.96
C LEU A 749 -22.52 -11.19 9.09
N LEU A 750 -23.29 -10.38 8.35
CA LEU A 750 -23.37 -8.94 8.58
C LEU A 750 -24.44 -8.66 9.65
N ARG A 751 -24.20 -7.68 10.51
CA ARG A 751 -25.15 -7.17 11.49
C ARG A 751 -25.27 -5.65 11.37
N MET A 752 -26.47 -5.19 11.00
CA MET A 752 -26.86 -3.79 11.18
C MET A 752 -27.21 -3.59 12.67
N ASN A 753 -26.51 -2.70 13.37
CA ASN A 753 -26.65 -2.46 14.81
C ASN A 753 -26.67 -0.97 15.16
N ASP A 754 -26.98 -0.67 16.43
CA ASP A 754 -26.90 0.68 17.01
C ASP A 754 -25.60 0.80 17.80
N GLN A 755 -24.66 1.59 17.28
CA GLN A 755 -23.33 1.78 17.85
C GLN A 755 -23.25 2.93 18.87
N SER A 756 -24.37 3.38 19.46
CA SER A 756 -24.33 4.44 20.48
C SER A 756 -23.53 4.06 21.73
N GLU A 757 -23.42 2.76 22.02
CA GLU A 757 -22.59 2.19 23.08
C GLU A 757 -21.46 1.36 22.47
N ALA A 758 -20.21 1.77 22.72
CA ALA A 758 -19.00 1.09 22.27
C ALA A 758 -18.73 -0.22 23.02
N PHE A 759 -17.85 -1.08 22.49
CA PHE A 759 -17.44 -2.35 23.13
C PHE A 759 -18.58 -3.37 23.28
N GLN A 760 -19.53 -3.42 22.34
CA GLN A 760 -20.47 -4.54 22.25
C GLN A 760 -19.70 -5.83 21.94
N GLN A 761 -19.88 -6.84 22.79
CA GLN A 761 -19.14 -8.10 22.73
C GLN A 761 -20.06 -9.28 22.96
N ALA A 762 -19.94 -10.33 22.14
CA ALA A 762 -20.70 -11.56 22.31
C ALA A 762 -19.94 -12.79 21.84
N ASN A 763 -20.13 -13.91 22.54
CA ASN A 763 -19.63 -15.21 22.12
C ASN A 763 -20.60 -15.85 21.12
N VAL A 764 -20.08 -16.26 19.97
CA VAL A 764 -20.83 -16.83 18.84
C VAL A 764 -20.60 -18.33 18.76
N SER A 765 -21.71 -19.06 18.59
CA SER A 765 -21.72 -20.49 18.34
C SER A 765 -22.64 -20.82 17.16
N VAL A 766 -22.25 -21.83 16.37
CA VAL A 766 -23.00 -22.32 15.21
C VAL A 766 -23.28 -23.80 15.40
N ASP A 767 -24.56 -24.18 15.34
CA ASP A 767 -25.06 -25.54 15.60
C ASP A 767 -24.50 -26.15 16.92
N GLY A 768 -24.38 -25.32 17.96
CA GLY A 768 -23.83 -25.68 19.26
C GLY A 768 -22.30 -25.70 19.37
N THR A 769 -21.57 -25.52 18.25
CA THR A 769 -20.11 -25.43 18.24
C THR A 769 -19.66 -23.99 18.43
N ALA A 770 -18.75 -23.71 19.36
CA ALA A 770 -18.19 -22.36 19.54
C ALA A 770 -17.33 -21.96 18.33
N VAL A 771 -17.53 -20.75 17.81
CA VAL A 771 -16.79 -20.21 16.65
C VAL A 771 -15.79 -19.14 17.08
N GLY A 772 -16.20 -18.23 17.96
CA GLY A 772 -15.34 -17.15 18.46
C GLY A 772 -16.13 -16.04 19.14
N THR A 773 -15.49 -14.90 19.33
CA THR A 773 -16.09 -13.71 19.95
C THR A 773 -16.28 -12.62 18.91
N TRP A 774 -17.51 -12.18 18.71
CA TRP A 774 -17.83 -11.00 17.90
C TRP A 774 -17.64 -9.78 18.79
N PHE A 775 -16.71 -8.91 18.41
CA PHE A 775 -16.32 -7.74 19.18
C PHE A 775 -16.37 -6.48 18.31
N GLN A 776 -17.16 -5.50 18.75
CA GLN A 776 -17.36 -4.22 18.10
C GLN A 776 -16.83 -3.11 19.04
N PRO A 777 -15.65 -2.52 18.78
CA PRO A 777 -14.96 -1.65 19.74
C PRO A 777 -15.27 -0.15 19.61
N LEU A 778 -15.81 0.30 18.47
CA LEU A 778 -16.11 1.72 18.23
C LEU A 778 -17.47 2.09 18.80
N GLY A 779 -17.67 3.35 19.15
CA GLY A 779 -19.01 3.88 19.42
C GLY A 779 -19.18 5.22 18.73
N ASN A 780 -20.40 5.51 18.31
CA ASN A 780 -20.77 6.74 17.63
C ASN A 780 -22.20 7.15 18.05
N THR A 781 -22.32 8.31 18.68
CA THR A 781 -23.61 8.87 19.12
C THR A 781 -24.30 9.76 18.08
N SER A 782 -23.59 10.14 17.02
CA SER A 782 -24.10 10.93 15.89
C SER A 782 -24.65 10.02 14.79
N SER A 783 -23.77 9.26 14.14
CA SER A 783 -24.13 8.27 13.11
C SER A 783 -24.24 6.88 13.76
N ARG A 784 -25.41 6.60 14.33
CA ARG A 784 -25.63 5.44 15.19
C ARG A 784 -25.82 4.13 14.44
N TRP A 785 -26.14 4.17 13.15
CA TRP A 785 -26.25 2.93 12.37
C TRP A 785 -24.86 2.45 11.95
N LEU A 786 -24.60 1.16 12.20
CA LEU A 786 -23.34 0.49 11.87
C LEU A 786 -23.63 -0.87 11.22
N GLU A 787 -22.97 -1.21 10.12
CA GLU A 787 -22.87 -2.59 9.63
C GLU A 787 -21.50 -3.17 9.95
N ASP A 788 -21.44 -4.10 10.93
CA ASP A 788 -20.23 -4.88 11.24
C ASP A 788 -20.38 -6.35 10.77
N SER A 789 -19.28 -7.11 10.78
CA SER A 789 -19.25 -8.48 10.25
C SER A 789 -18.55 -9.49 11.14
N PHE A 790 -18.99 -10.74 11.03
CA PHE A 790 -18.37 -11.91 11.62
C PHE A 790 -18.22 -13.01 10.56
N GLU A 791 -16.99 -13.48 10.33
CA GLU A 791 -16.72 -14.55 9.36
C GLU A 791 -17.04 -15.92 9.97
N LEU A 792 -17.60 -16.82 9.17
CA LEU A 792 -17.82 -18.22 9.51
C LEU A 792 -16.90 -19.10 8.62
N PRO A 793 -15.99 -19.88 9.22
CA PRO A 793 -15.07 -20.72 8.45
C PRO A 793 -15.80 -21.88 7.76
N GLU A 794 -15.16 -22.47 6.75
CA GLU A 794 -15.73 -23.56 5.94
C GLU A 794 -16.30 -24.70 6.80
N SER A 795 -15.59 -25.07 7.86
CA SER A 795 -15.97 -26.12 8.81
C SER A 795 -17.33 -25.90 9.49
N MET A 796 -17.85 -24.67 9.53
CA MET A 796 -19.15 -24.35 10.11
C MET A 796 -20.30 -24.43 9.10
N VAL A 797 -20.04 -24.39 7.79
CA VAL A 797 -21.08 -24.24 6.75
C VAL A 797 -21.05 -25.31 5.65
N ALA A 798 -19.91 -25.99 5.45
CA ALA A 798 -19.73 -26.95 4.37
C ALA A 798 -20.78 -28.07 4.40
N GLY A 799 -21.45 -28.29 3.26
CA GLY A 799 -22.47 -29.31 3.09
C GLY A 799 -23.83 -29.02 3.76
N LYS A 800 -24.00 -27.85 4.39
CA LYS A 800 -25.26 -27.45 5.06
C LYS A 800 -26.12 -26.54 4.17
N SER A 801 -27.44 -26.62 4.34
CA SER A 801 -28.42 -25.71 3.71
C SER A 801 -28.81 -24.53 4.62
N SER A 802 -28.49 -24.61 5.90
CA SER A 802 -28.81 -23.63 6.94
C SER A 802 -27.94 -23.87 8.16
N VAL A 803 -27.79 -22.85 9.00
CA VAL A 803 -27.06 -22.90 10.27
C VAL A 803 -27.84 -22.21 11.38
N THR A 804 -27.86 -22.81 12.56
CA THR A 804 -28.40 -22.19 13.78
C THR A 804 -27.29 -21.40 14.46
N VAL A 805 -27.39 -20.07 14.42
CA VAL A 805 -26.48 -19.14 15.08
C VAL A 805 -27.02 -18.85 16.48
N ARG A 806 -26.16 -18.97 17.50
CA ARG A 806 -26.45 -18.56 18.87
C ARG A 806 -25.39 -17.58 19.36
N ILE A 807 -25.86 -16.40 19.75
CA ILE A 807 -25.07 -15.25 20.22
C ILE A 807 -25.32 -15.08 21.72
N VAL A 808 -24.26 -14.98 22.52
CA VAL A 808 -24.32 -14.74 23.96
C VAL A 808 -23.57 -13.44 24.28
N PRO A 809 -24.27 -12.33 24.56
CA PRO A 809 -23.64 -11.10 25.02
C PRO A 809 -22.75 -11.34 26.25
N GLU A 810 -21.60 -10.68 26.31
CA GLU A 810 -20.65 -10.92 27.38
C GLU A 810 -21.04 -10.19 28.68
N SER A 811 -20.76 -10.80 29.83
CA SER A 811 -21.13 -10.22 31.12
C SER A 811 -20.33 -8.94 31.39
N GLY A 812 -21.00 -7.80 31.32
CA GLY A 812 -20.40 -6.48 31.58
C GLY A 812 -20.11 -5.66 30.32
N SER A 813 -20.31 -6.22 29.11
CA SER A 813 -20.42 -5.39 27.90
C SER A 813 -21.78 -4.67 27.87
N PRO A 814 -21.94 -3.61 27.06
CA PRO A 814 -23.25 -3.06 26.73
C PRO A 814 -24.16 -4.11 26.08
N ALA A 815 -25.46 -3.81 26.05
CA ALA A 815 -26.46 -4.67 25.44
C ALA A 815 -26.16 -4.86 23.94
N TRP A 816 -26.17 -6.12 23.50
CA TRP A 816 -26.00 -6.48 22.11
C TRP A 816 -27.20 -6.01 21.30
N SER A 817 -26.99 -5.09 20.36
CA SER A 817 -28.04 -4.56 19.50
C SER A 817 -28.00 -5.15 18.08
N ALA A 818 -29.16 -5.24 17.45
CA ALA A 818 -29.30 -5.57 16.04
C ALA A 818 -30.64 -5.03 15.50
N ALA A 819 -30.65 -4.60 14.23
CA ALA A 819 -31.84 -4.37 13.41
C ALA A 819 -32.00 -5.48 12.37
N ARG A 820 -30.88 -5.95 11.80
CA ARG A 820 -30.87 -6.96 10.74
C ARG A 820 -29.61 -7.81 10.80
N TYR A 821 -29.75 -9.10 10.50
CA TYR A 821 -28.66 -10.01 10.17
C TYR A 821 -28.78 -10.45 8.71
N ARG A 822 -27.69 -10.34 7.94
CA ARG A 822 -27.63 -10.78 6.54
C ARG A 822 -26.59 -11.89 6.41
N MET A 823 -26.97 -13.01 5.82
CA MET A 823 -26.06 -14.13 5.54
C MET A 823 -25.50 -13.98 4.12
N LEU A 824 -24.21 -13.73 4.01
CA LEU A 824 -23.45 -13.81 2.76
C LEU A 824 -22.75 -15.17 2.73
N THR A 825 -22.91 -15.93 1.64
CA THR A 825 -22.26 -17.24 1.48
C THR A 825 -21.28 -17.25 0.34
N LYS A 826 -20.15 -17.94 0.53
CA LYS A 826 -19.15 -18.12 -0.51
C LYS A 826 -19.67 -19.06 -1.59
N THR A 827 -19.64 -18.63 -2.84
CA THR A 827 -20.13 -19.40 -3.99
C THR A 827 -19.08 -19.45 -5.10
N GLY A 828 -18.66 -20.67 -5.46
CA GLY A 828 -17.67 -20.93 -6.51
C GLY A 828 -16.27 -20.49 -6.12
#